data_AF-A0A8C0JHA1-F1
#
_entry.id   AF-A0A8C0JHA1-F1
#
_cell.length_a   1.000
_cell.length_b   1.000
_cell.length_c   1.000
_cell.angle_alpha   90.00
_cell.angle_beta   90.00
_cell.angle_gamma   90.00
#
_symmetry.space_group_name_H-M   'P 1'
#
loop_
_entity.id
_entity.type
_entity.pdbx_description
1 polymer ?
#
loop_
_entity_poly.entity_id
_entity_poly.type
_entity_poly.pdbx_seq_one_letter_code
_entity_poly.pdbx_strand_id
1 'polypeptide(L)'
;MKQLLSQLWVSGSQMTFSLCRLSASLCPKVDTMDPLMALLCLLPLYPGLAAAAPSCPQNVNISGGTFTLSHGWAPGSVLTYSCPLGRYPSPASRLCKSNGQWQTLRSTQLTKAVCKHVRCPAPVSFENGMFTPRLGSHPVGSNLSFQCEDGFTLRGSAVRQCRPNGMWDGETAVCDNGAGHCPNPGIPVGAVRMGSRFGLGDKVSYRCSSNLVLTGSAERECQSDGVWSGTEPICRQTYSYDFPEDVAPALGASLSHLLGATNPTQKKRENLGRKIQIQRSGHLNLYLLLDASQSVKEEDFHVFKESAILMVDRIFSFEINVSVAIITFASKPKIIMSVLNDNSRDATEVINSLNKVNYKDHENGTGTNTYAALNSVHIMMNNQMDRLGMKTAAWQEIRHAIILLTDGKSNMGGSPKLAVDNIKEILNINQQRSDYLDIYAIGVGKLDVDWRELNELGSKKDGERHAFILQDTEALYQVFEHMLDISQLTDTICGVGNMSANASVQERTPWHVIIKPRSQETCRGALISDQWVLTAAHCFRHAENSSLWRVTVGDPNSQWGKEFTIEKAVISSEFDVFAKKNQGILEFYGDDIALLKLAQKVKMSTHARPICLPCTVAANLALRRPPGSTCRDHESELLNKLSIPAHFVALNGDKLNINLKTGTEWTSCIEAVSQDKAIFPNLKDVREVVTDQFLCSGTGKDDNPCKGESGGAVFLERRHRFFQVGLVSWGLYNPCSKSNKNSRQRPPKGKEPRDFHINLFRLQPWLRQHLEDILNFLPL
;
A
#
# COMPACT_ATOMS: atom_id res chain seq x y z
N MET A 1 -24.89 34.69 -66.28
CA MET A 1 -26.22 35.05 -65.73
C MET A 1 -26.37 34.34 -64.39
N LYS A 2 -26.55 35.11 -63.30
CA LYS A 2 -27.16 34.78 -62.00
C LYS A 2 -26.73 33.53 -61.18
N GLN A 3 -26.33 33.84 -59.94
CA GLN A 3 -26.52 33.12 -58.67
C GLN A 3 -25.94 31.70 -58.55
N LEU A 4 -24.78 31.56 -57.91
CA LEU A 4 -24.56 31.36 -56.44
C LEU A 4 -24.64 29.88 -56.04
N LEU A 5 -23.46 29.25 -55.97
CA LEU A 5 -22.86 28.59 -54.80
C LEU A 5 -21.99 27.41 -55.22
N SER A 6 -20.67 27.55 -55.13
CA SER A 6 -19.75 26.42 -54.95
C SER A 6 -18.37 26.86 -54.44
N GLN A 7 -17.94 26.17 -53.37
CA GLN A 7 -16.56 25.83 -52.99
C GLN A 7 -15.65 26.96 -52.49
N LEU A 8 -15.24 26.98 -51.21
CA LEU A 8 -14.31 26.10 -50.46
C LEU A 8 -12.85 26.18 -50.93
N TRP A 9 -11.98 26.42 -49.93
CA TRP A 9 -10.54 26.14 -49.83
C TRP A 9 -9.59 27.17 -50.48
N VAL A 10 -8.48 27.62 -49.87
CA VAL A 10 -7.76 27.21 -48.66
C VAL A 10 -6.80 28.33 -48.21
N SER A 11 -6.42 28.27 -46.92
CA SER A 11 -5.21 28.82 -46.27
C SER A 11 -5.29 30.15 -45.49
N GLY A 12 -4.81 30.07 -44.24
CA GLY A 12 -4.09 31.15 -43.55
C GLY A 12 -4.84 31.95 -42.47
N SER A 13 -4.59 31.68 -41.19
CA SER A 13 -3.93 32.63 -40.27
C SER A 13 -4.06 32.28 -38.78
N GLN A 14 -2.92 32.36 -38.11
CA GLN A 14 -2.73 32.40 -36.67
C GLN A 14 -3.06 33.80 -36.10
N MET A 15 -3.31 33.81 -34.79
CA MET A 15 -3.01 34.87 -33.83
C MET A 15 -3.82 36.18 -33.85
N THR A 16 -4.39 36.44 -32.66
CA THR A 16 -4.38 37.71 -31.90
C THR A 16 -5.35 38.87 -32.20
N PHE A 17 -5.81 39.44 -31.08
CA PHE A 17 -6.19 40.84 -30.77
C PHE A 17 -7.40 41.50 -31.46
N SER A 18 -8.35 41.97 -30.63
CA SER A 18 -9.19 43.17 -30.81
C SER A 18 -10.00 43.36 -29.51
N LEU A 19 -9.97 44.40 -28.68
CA LEU A 19 -9.64 45.83 -28.78
C LEU A 19 -10.41 46.61 -29.86
N CYS A 20 -11.35 47.41 -29.33
CA CYS A 20 -11.78 48.74 -29.75
C CYS A 20 -12.96 48.92 -30.75
N ARG A 21 -13.96 49.63 -30.18
CA ARG A 21 -14.70 50.79 -30.70
C ARG A 21 -15.84 50.58 -31.70
N LEU A 22 -16.98 51.18 -31.35
CA LEU A 22 -17.67 52.28 -32.04
C LEU A 22 -18.78 52.77 -31.07
N SER A 23 -19.17 54.03 -30.94
CA SER A 23 -18.76 55.29 -31.57
C SER A 23 -19.50 56.43 -30.87
N ALA A 24 -18.84 57.57 -30.74
CA ALA A 24 -19.42 58.85 -30.37
C ALA A 24 -20.30 59.43 -31.49
N SER A 25 -21.34 60.16 -31.13
CA SER A 25 -21.83 61.29 -31.93
C SER A 25 -22.64 62.27 -31.08
N LEU A 26 -22.39 63.55 -31.34
CA LEU A 26 -23.18 64.76 -31.06
C LEU A 26 -22.85 65.58 -29.80
N CYS A 27 -21.90 66.50 -29.96
CA CYS A 27 -21.94 67.83 -29.34
C CYS A 27 -22.85 68.76 -30.15
N PRO A 28 -23.41 69.79 -29.50
CA PRO A 28 -23.12 71.16 -29.91
C PRO A 28 -22.66 72.05 -28.74
N LYS A 29 -21.82 73.03 -29.07
CA LYS A 29 -21.35 74.12 -28.19
C LYS A 29 -22.44 75.17 -27.98
N VAL A 30 -22.39 75.89 -26.85
CA VAL A 30 -22.17 77.36 -26.74
C VAL A 30 -22.55 77.86 -25.33
N ASP A 31 -21.56 78.50 -24.69
CA ASP A 31 -21.56 79.67 -23.80
C ASP A 31 -22.77 80.03 -22.91
N THR A 32 -22.52 80.16 -21.60
CA THR A 32 -22.67 81.40 -20.77
C THR A 32 -22.91 81.09 -19.27
N MET A 33 -22.23 81.89 -18.43
CA MET A 33 -22.26 82.10 -16.96
C MET A 33 -23.36 81.48 -16.08
N ASP A 34 -22.95 80.93 -14.93
CA ASP A 34 -23.45 81.39 -13.61
C ASP A 34 -22.45 81.02 -12.45
N PRO A 35 -22.00 81.96 -11.59
CA PRO A 35 -21.02 81.69 -10.54
C PRO A 35 -21.72 81.51 -9.18
N LEU A 36 -22.11 80.28 -8.83
CA LEU A 36 -22.65 80.00 -7.49
C LEU A 36 -22.33 78.63 -6.90
N MET A 37 -21.31 77.93 -7.43
CA MET A 37 -20.86 76.64 -6.88
C MET A 37 -19.36 76.57 -6.54
N ALA A 38 -18.67 77.70 -6.52
CA ALA A 38 -17.25 77.79 -6.17
C ALA A 38 -16.98 77.96 -4.65
N LEU A 39 -17.74 77.28 -3.78
CA LEU A 39 -17.51 77.33 -2.33
C LEU A 39 -17.51 75.96 -1.62
N LEU A 40 -17.31 74.86 -2.34
CA LEU A 40 -17.21 73.51 -1.74
C LEU A 40 -15.96 72.70 -2.13
N CYS A 41 -14.97 73.31 -2.80
CA CYS A 41 -13.74 72.62 -3.26
C CYS A 41 -12.48 72.93 -2.44
N LEU A 42 -12.60 73.12 -1.11
CA LEU A 42 -11.43 73.19 -0.21
C LEU A 42 -11.64 72.36 1.06
N LEU A 43 -11.75 71.04 0.90
CA LEU A 43 -11.42 70.07 1.95
C LEU A 43 -10.56 68.95 1.33
N PRO A 44 -9.49 68.49 2.00
CA PRO A 44 -8.53 67.57 1.42
C PRO A 44 -9.18 66.20 1.16
N LEU A 45 -8.89 65.63 0.00
CA LEU A 45 -9.09 64.21 -0.29
C LEU A 45 -8.25 63.40 0.72
N TYR A 46 -8.84 63.05 1.86
CA TYR A 46 -8.42 61.87 2.59
C TYR A 46 -8.67 60.68 1.66
N PRO A 47 -7.68 59.79 1.45
CA PRO A 47 -7.97 58.51 0.83
C PRO A 47 -9.01 57.82 1.71
N GLY A 48 -10.21 57.62 1.16
CA GLY A 48 -11.23 56.82 1.81
C GLY A 48 -10.61 55.48 2.17
N LEU A 49 -10.63 55.14 3.46
CA LEU A 49 -10.29 53.81 3.92
C LEU A 49 -11.10 52.82 3.08
N ALA A 50 -10.42 52.00 2.28
CA ALA A 50 -10.96 50.71 1.91
C ALA A 50 -11.35 50.05 3.24
N ALA A 51 -12.64 49.88 3.50
CA ALA A 51 -13.11 49.22 4.71
C ALA A 51 -12.48 47.82 4.72
N ALA A 52 -11.47 47.62 5.57
CA ALA A 52 -10.85 46.32 5.75
C ALA A 52 -11.97 45.36 6.14
N ALA A 53 -12.10 44.24 5.40
CA ALA A 53 -13.10 43.24 5.72
C ALA A 53 -12.96 42.83 7.20
N PRO A 54 -14.06 42.80 7.99
CA PRO A 54 -13.96 42.59 9.43
C PRO A 54 -13.34 41.22 9.71
N SER A 55 -12.24 41.20 10.47
CA SER A 55 -11.58 39.96 10.92
C SER A 55 -12.36 39.32 12.07
N CYS A 56 -12.32 38.00 12.18
CA CYS A 56 -13.04 37.28 13.23
C CYS A 56 -12.37 37.43 14.62
N PRO A 57 -13.17 37.46 15.71
CA PRO A 57 -12.68 37.61 17.08
C PRO A 57 -11.69 36.55 17.55
N GLN A 58 -10.73 36.92 18.39
CA GLN A 58 -9.69 36.01 18.89
C GLN A 58 -10.07 35.15 20.11
N ASN A 59 -11.27 35.35 20.67
CA ASN A 59 -11.76 34.69 21.88
C ASN A 59 -12.32 33.27 21.62
N VAL A 60 -11.50 32.42 21.00
CA VAL A 60 -11.90 31.10 20.48
C VAL A 60 -11.06 29.96 21.02
N ASN A 61 -10.51 30.11 22.23
CA ASN A 61 -9.75 29.04 22.88
C ASN A 61 -10.60 27.79 23.17
N ILE A 62 -9.93 26.65 23.33
CA ILE A 62 -10.54 25.37 23.73
C ILE A 62 -10.02 24.97 25.11
N SER A 63 -10.93 24.50 25.96
CA SER A 63 -10.56 23.98 27.28
C SER A 63 -9.93 22.59 27.14
N GLY A 64 -8.65 22.45 27.51
CA GLY A 64 -7.91 21.19 27.51
C GLY A 64 -7.30 20.78 26.16
N GLY A 65 -7.15 21.73 25.23
CA GLY A 65 -6.58 21.49 23.90
C GLY A 65 -5.96 22.73 23.28
N THR A 66 -5.67 22.66 21.99
CA THR A 66 -5.12 23.77 21.18
C THR A 66 -5.96 24.00 19.92
N PHE A 67 -5.65 25.04 19.15
CA PHE A 67 -6.29 25.27 17.86
C PHE A 67 -5.28 25.81 16.84
N THR A 68 -5.60 25.63 15.56
CA THR A 68 -4.86 26.18 14.42
C THR A 68 -5.80 26.94 13.49
N LEU A 69 -5.27 27.92 12.76
CA LEU A 69 -6.02 28.73 11.79
C LEU A 69 -5.45 28.52 10.39
N SER A 70 -6.32 28.40 9.37
CA SER A 70 -5.87 28.24 7.99
C SER A 70 -5.32 29.55 7.38
N HIS A 71 -6.03 30.67 7.52
CA HIS A 71 -5.66 31.97 6.93
C HIS A 71 -5.76 33.10 7.97
N GLY A 72 -5.15 32.89 9.14
CA GLY A 72 -5.23 33.86 10.24
C GLY A 72 -6.66 34.14 10.66
N TRP A 73 -7.02 35.42 10.82
CA TRP A 73 -8.32 35.87 11.31
C TRP A 73 -9.23 36.44 10.22
N ALA A 74 -8.83 36.37 8.96
CA ALA A 74 -9.59 36.94 7.85
C ALA A 74 -10.85 36.11 7.53
N PRO A 75 -11.89 36.73 6.93
CA PRO A 75 -13.01 35.99 6.36
C PRO A 75 -12.57 34.85 5.43
N GLY A 76 -13.24 33.70 5.55
CA GLY A 76 -12.87 32.45 4.87
C GLY A 76 -11.88 31.59 5.65
N SER A 77 -11.23 32.11 6.70
CA SER A 77 -10.34 31.31 7.55
C SER A 77 -11.10 30.25 8.35
N VAL A 78 -10.52 29.06 8.45
CA VAL A 78 -11.05 27.92 9.20
C VAL A 78 -10.20 27.73 10.45
N LEU A 79 -10.84 27.71 11.61
CA LEU A 79 -10.24 27.33 12.88
C LEU A 79 -10.50 25.86 13.13
N THR A 80 -9.44 25.09 13.37
CA THR A 80 -9.51 23.66 13.69
C THR A 80 -9.00 23.44 15.11
N TYR A 81 -9.81 22.80 15.95
CA TYR A 81 -9.44 22.45 17.31
C TYR A 81 -8.70 21.12 17.37
N SER A 82 -7.78 20.98 18.33
CA SER A 82 -6.99 19.77 18.57
C SER A 82 -7.02 19.39 20.05
N CYS A 83 -7.20 18.11 20.34
CA CYS A 83 -7.24 17.57 21.70
C CYS A 83 -6.20 16.46 21.90
N PRO A 84 -5.76 16.21 23.15
CA PRO A 84 -4.91 15.06 23.48
C PRO A 84 -5.59 13.72 23.17
N LEU A 85 -4.78 12.65 23.08
CA LEU A 85 -5.24 11.28 22.85
C LEU A 85 -6.36 10.87 23.84
N GLY A 86 -7.37 10.15 23.34
CA GLY A 86 -8.55 9.75 24.11
C GLY A 86 -9.57 10.86 24.35
N ARG A 87 -9.34 12.07 23.81
CA ARG A 87 -10.29 13.19 23.82
C ARG A 87 -10.53 13.73 22.42
N TYR A 88 -11.68 14.37 22.23
CA TYR A 88 -12.06 14.98 20.96
C TYR A 88 -12.59 16.41 21.16
N PRO A 89 -12.37 17.31 20.20
CA PRO A 89 -12.86 18.68 20.28
C PRO A 89 -14.36 18.76 20.00
N SER A 90 -15.09 19.53 20.82
CA SER A 90 -16.50 19.83 20.62
C SER A 90 -16.72 21.34 20.77
N PRO A 91 -16.97 22.09 19.68
CA PRO A 91 -17.00 21.65 18.28
C PRO A 91 -15.61 21.33 17.71
N ALA A 92 -15.54 20.67 16.54
CA ALA A 92 -14.29 20.30 15.88
C ALA A 92 -13.64 21.46 15.12
N SER A 93 -14.44 22.25 14.41
CA SER A 93 -13.97 23.38 13.61
C SER A 93 -14.93 24.57 13.66
N ARG A 94 -14.46 25.75 13.22
CA ARG A 94 -15.26 26.96 13.00
C ARG A 94 -14.82 27.66 11.72
N LEU A 95 -15.77 28.26 11.00
CA LEU A 95 -15.51 29.06 9.79
C LEU A 95 -15.69 30.55 10.09
N CYS A 96 -14.74 31.38 9.67
CA CYS A 96 -14.84 32.83 9.73
C CYS A 96 -15.66 33.34 8.53
N LYS A 97 -16.82 33.96 8.79
CA LYS A 97 -17.68 34.50 7.72
C LYS A 97 -17.21 35.86 7.21
N SER A 98 -17.73 36.26 6.05
CA SER A 98 -17.56 37.61 5.46
C SER A 98 -18.03 38.75 6.37
N ASN A 99 -18.96 38.47 7.30
CA ASN A 99 -19.42 39.44 8.29
C ASN A 99 -18.54 39.52 9.56
N GLY A 100 -17.38 38.84 9.58
CA GLY A 100 -16.44 38.85 10.70
C GLY A 100 -16.90 38.04 11.92
N GLN A 101 -17.85 37.11 11.77
CA GLN A 101 -18.29 36.22 12.85
C GLN A 101 -17.88 34.77 12.63
N TRP A 102 -17.53 34.09 13.72
CA TRP A 102 -17.30 32.65 13.72
C TRP A 102 -18.61 31.88 13.63
N GLN A 103 -18.68 30.94 12.69
CA GLN A 103 -19.77 29.99 12.57
C GLN A 103 -19.28 28.59 12.91
N THR A 104 -20.07 27.88 13.73
CA THR A 104 -19.91 26.43 13.91
C THR A 104 -20.84 25.71 12.95
N LEU A 105 -20.36 24.69 12.24
CA LEU A 105 -21.21 23.86 11.37
C LEU A 105 -22.42 23.33 12.16
N ARG A 106 -23.64 23.57 11.64
CA ARG A 106 -24.94 23.17 12.22
C ARG A 106 -25.37 23.87 13.52
N SER A 107 -24.71 24.95 13.95
CA SER A 107 -25.15 25.77 15.08
C SER A 107 -24.99 27.27 14.79
N THR A 108 -26.03 28.05 15.09
CA THR A 108 -25.99 29.53 15.05
C THR A 108 -25.43 30.12 16.35
N GLN A 109 -25.35 29.33 17.42
CA GLN A 109 -24.79 29.76 18.71
C GLN A 109 -23.32 29.34 18.85
N LEU A 110 -22.50 30.29 19.32
CA LEU A 110 -21.08 30.09 19.61
C LEU A 110 -20.91 29.34 20.93
N THR A 111 -20.87 28.01 20.91
CA THR A 111 -20.70 27.17 22.11
C THR A 111 -19.23 27.13 22.55
N LYS A 112 -18.94 27.26 23.86
CA LYS A 112 -17.57 27.15 24.39
C LYS A 112 -16.92 25.82 23.97
N ALA A 113 -15.74 25.89 23.37
CA ALA A 113 -15.03 24.70 22.89
C ALA A 113 -14.37 23.95 24.06
N VAL A 114 -14.60 22.63 24.14
CA VAL A 114 -14.05 21.77 25.21
C VAL A 114 -13.59 20.43 24.64
N CYS A 115 -12.46 19.92 25.11
CA CYS A 115 -12.00 18.55 24.84
C CYS A 115 -12.78 17.54 25.69
N LYS A 116 -13.73 16.85 25.06
CA LYS A 116 -14.57 15.80 25.68
C LYS A 116 -13.92 14.43 25.57
N HIS A 117 -14.26 13.51 26.47
CA HIS A 117 -13.77 12.13 26.43
C HIS A 117 -14.42 11.33 25.30
N VAL A 118 -13.61 10.58 24.56
CA VAL A 118 -14.09 9.61 23.57
C VAL A 118 -14.87 8.49 24.26
N ARG A 119 -15.98 8.08 23.67
CA ARG A 119 -16.84 6.99 24.16
C ARG A 119 -17.42 6.19 23.01
N CYS A 120 -17.59 4.89 23.21
CA CYS A 120 -18.26 4.03 22.24
C CYS A 120 -19.79 4.07 22.42
N PRO A 121 -20.55 3.96 21.31
CA PRO A 121 -22.00 3.90 21.36
C PRO A 121 -22.48 2.65 22.09
N ALA A 122 -23.60 2.74 22.80
CA ALA A 122 -24.27 1.60 23.40
C ALA A 122 -25.18 0.90 22.37
N PRO A 123 -25.43 -0.41 22.49
CA PRO A 123 -26.45 -1.08 21.70
C PRO A 123 -27.84 -0.48 21.99
N VAL A 124 -28.56 -0.09 20.93
CA VAL A 124 -29.94 0.42 21.05
C VAL A 124 -30.92 -0.74 21.18
N SER A 125 -30.67 -1.81 20.42
CA SER A 125 -31.43 -3.04 20.41
C SER A 125 -30.49 -4.20 20.08
N PHE A 126 -30.75 -5.36 20.66
CA PHE A 126 -30.10 -6.63 20.34
C PHE A 126 -31.20 -7.69 20.41
N GLU A 127 -31.48 -8.37 19.30
CA GLU A 127 -32.60 -9.32 19.18
C GLU A 127 -32.15 -10.73 19.57
N ASN A 128 -33.06 -11.51 20.17
CA ASN A 128 -32.89 -12.94 20.50
C ASN A 128 -31.67 -13.21 21.38
N GLY A 129 -31.39 -12.30 22.30
CA GLY A 129 -30.20 -12.31 23.13
C GLY A 129 -30.14 -11.11 24.08
N MET A 130 -29.09 -11.08 24.89
CA MET A 130 -28.84 -10.05 25.88
C MET A 130 -27.37 -9.62 25.88
N PHE A 131 -27.14 -8.37 26.28
CA PHE A 131 -25.80 -7.79 26.37
C PHE A 131 -25.57 -7.14 27.74
N THR A 132 -24.30 -7.10 28.15
CA THR A 132 -23.85 -6.55 29.44
C THR A 132 -22.49 -5.86 29.33
N PRO A 133 -22.25 -4.73 30.04
CA PRO A 133 -23.18 -4.01 30.90
C PRO A 133 -24.11 -3.06 30.11
N ARG A 134 -25.30 -2.75 30.67
CA ARG A 134 -26.28 -1.84 30.04
C ARG A 134 -26.01 -0.36 30.41
N LEU A 135 -24.97 0.21 29.80
CA LEU A 135 -24.62 1.63 29.96
C LEU A 135 -25.16 2.45 28.78
N GLY A 136 -25.44 3.75 28.98
CA GLY A 136 -25.87 4.64 27.88
C GLY A 136 -24.72 5.03 26.93
N SER A 137 -23.47 4.89 27.37
CA SER A 137 -22.26 5.01 26.57
C SER A 137 -21.10 4.35 27.31
N HIS A 138 -20.11 3.86 26.57
CA HIS A 138 -19.04 3.05 27.13
C HIS A 138 -17.70 3.80 27.10
N PRO A 139 -16.96 3.86 28.22
CA PRO A 139 -15.62 4.44 28.23
C PRO A 139 -14.64 3.55 27.46
N VAL A 140 -13.58 4.17 26.91
CA VAL A 140 -12.47 3.46 26.27
C VAL A 140 -11.88 2.41 27.22
N GLY A 141 -11.60 1.22 26.69
CA GLY A 141 -11.07 0.07 27.43
C GLY A 141 -12.13 -0.83 28.08
N SER A 142 -13.40 -0.40 28.14
CA SER A 142 -14.47 -1.25 28.67
C SER A 142 -14.90 -2.35 27.69
N ASN A 143 -15.37 -3.47 28.25
CA ASN A 143 -15.86 -4.63 27.49
C ASN A 143 -17.39 -4.66 27.46
N LEU A 144 -17.93 -5.16 26.35
CA LEU A 144 -19.34 -5.41 26.11
C LEU A 144 -19.49 -6.87 25.68
N SER A 145 -20.19 -7.66 26.49
CA SER A 145 -20.45 -9.07 26.22
C SER A 145 -21.85 -9.30 25.67
N PHE A 146 -21.98 -10.28 24.78
CA PHE A 146 -23.23 -10.68 24.13
C PHE A 146 -23.49 -12.16 24.39
N GLN A 147 -24.75 -12.50 24.63
CA GLN A 147 -25.21 -13.87 24.84
C GLN A 147 -26.55 -14.07 24.12
N CYS A 148 -26.69 -15.17 23.38
CA CYS A 148 -27.95 -15.49 22.70
C CYS A 148 -28.89 -16.27 23.62
N GLU A 149 -30.19 -16.12 23.33
CA GLU A 149 -31.23 -16.95 23.93
C GLU A 149 -31.17 -18.39 23.37
N ASP A 150 -31.80 -19.33 24.09
CA ASP A 150 -31.85 -20.73 23.69
C ASP A 150 -32.48 -20.90 22.29
N GLY A 151 -31.88 -21.76 21.47
CA GLY A 151 -32.31 -21.98 20.08
C GLY A 151 -31.69 -21.02 19.05
N PHE A 152 -30.87 -20.05 19.48
CA PHE A 152 -30.10 -19.17 18.62
C PHE A 152 -28.60 -19.42 18.78
N THR A 153 -27.86 -19.34 17.67
CA THR A 153 -26.40 -19.43 17.66
C THR A 153 -25.79 -18.04 17.50
N LEU A 154 -24.80 -17.73 18.33
CA LEU A 154 -24.06 -16.48 18.23
C LEU A 154 -23.09 -16.52 17.03
N ARG A 155 -23.22 -15.56 16.12
CA ARG A 155 -22.23 -15.24 15.08
C ARG A 155 -21.57 -13.89 15.39
N GLY A 156 -20.29 -13.74 15.04
CA GLY A 156 -19.49 -12.56 15.36
C GLY A 156 -18.85 -12.62 16.76
N SER A 157 -18.41 -11.48 17.28
CA SER A 157 -17.62 -11.44 18.52
C SER A 157 -18.50 -11.46 19.78
N ALA A 158 -18.32 -12.48 20.62
CA ALA A 158 -19.02 -12.61 21.91
C ALA A 158 -18.66 -11.54 22.94
N VAL A 159 -17.45 -10.99 22.85
CA VAL A 159 -16.98 -9.88 23.66
C VAL A 159 -16.33 -8.86 22.73
N ARG A 160 -16.68 -7.60 22.89
CA ARG A 160 -16.10 -6.47 22.16
C ARG A 160 -15.54 -5.44 23.15
N GLN A 161 -14.38 -4.87 22.86
CA GLN A 161 -13.74 -3.82 23.64
C GLN A 161 -13.87 -2.45 22.96
N CYS A 162 -14.14 -1.42 23.77
CA CYS A 162 -14.24 -0.05 23.28
C CYS A 162 -12.84 0.53 23.02
N ARG A 163 -12.52 0.82 21.76
CA ARG A 163 -11.21 1.33 21.31
C ARG A 163 -11.10 2.87 21.43
N PRO A 164 -9.87 3.43 21.41
CA PRO A 164 -9.64 4.88 21.52
C PRO A 164 -10.23 5.74 20.40
N ASN A 165 -10.61 5.14 19.28
CA ASN A 165 -11.30 5.80 18.15
C ASN A 165 -12.83 5.90 18.35
N GLY A 166 -13.35 5.47 19.49
CA GLY A 166 -14.78 5.47 19.80
C GLY A 166 -15.56 4.38 19.06
N MET A 167 -14.87 3.35 18.56
CA MET A 167 -15.48 2.19 17.92
C MET A 167 -15.25 0.91 18.74
N TRP A 168 -16.12 -0.06 18.55
CA TRP A 168 -15.95 -1.40 19.08
C TRP A 168 -15.05 -2.23 18.16
N ASP A 169 -14.11 -2.97 18.73
CA ASP A 169 -13.32 -3.98 17.99
C ASP A 169 -14.19 -5.19 17.57
N GLY A 170 -13.59 -6.15 16.89
CA GLY A 170 -14.27 -7.40 16.49
C GLY A 170 -15.45 -7.21 15.53
N GLU A 171 -16.19 -8.30 15.32
CA GLU A 171 -17.32 -8.38 14.40
C GLU A 171 -18.65 -8.12 15.13
N THR A 172 -19.68 -7.71 14.38
CA THR A 172 -21.03 -7.52 14.93
C THR A 172 -21.60 -8.84 15.46
N ALA A 173 -21.96 -8.85 16.75
CA ALA A 173 -22.63 -9.97 17.38
C ALA A 173 -24.05 -10.12 16.82
N VAL A 174 -24.43 -11.34 16.42
CA VAL A 174 -25.74 -11.66 15.86
C VAL A 174 -26.23 -12.99 16.42
N CYS A 175 -27.44 -13.01 16.95
CA CYS A 175 -28.13 -14.24 17.33
C CYS A 175 -29.01 -14.71 16.17
N ASP A 176 -28.62 -15.83 15.57
CA ASP A 176 -29.22 -16.36 14.34
C ASP A 176 -29.71 -17.79 14.56
N ASN A 177 -30.93 -18.08 14.10
CA ASN A 177 -31.51 -19.43 14.13
C ASN A 177 -31.37 -20.16 12.78
N GLY A 178 -30.81 -19.51 11.76
CA GLY A 178 -30.53 -20.11 10.46
C GLY A 178 -31.77 -20.44 9.62
N ALA A 179 -32.95 -19.88 9.96
CA ALA A 179 -34.20 -20.20 9.28
C ALA A 179 -34.43 -19.42 7.97
N GLY A 180 -33.67 -18.35 7.72
CA GLY A 180 -33.79 -17.48 6.54
C GLY A 180 -33.05 -18.01 5.30
N HIS A 181 -33.41 -17.50 4.11
CA HIS A 181 -32.64 -17.73 2.89
C HIS A 181 -31.28 -17.03 2.98
N CYS A 182 -31.28 -15.81 3.50
CA CYS A 182 -30.06 -15.12 3.93
C CYS A 182 -29.90 -15.23 5.46
N PRO A 183 -28.64 -15.27 5.96
CA PRO A 183 -28.38 -15.20 7.40
C PRO A 183 -28.95 -13.92 8.01
N ASN A 184 -29.26 -13.91 9.30
CA ASN A 184 -29.66 -12.68 9.99
C ASN A 184 -28.57 -11.60 9.80
N PRO A 185 -28.87 -10.43 9.20
CA PRO A 185 -27.86 -9.41 8.89
C PRO A 185 -27.41 -8.63 10.14
N GLY A 186 -27.98 -8.92 11.32
CA GLY A 186 -27.58 -8.32 12.59
C GLY A 186 -28.03 -6.88 12.78
N ILE A 187 -27.74 -6.35 13.97
CA ILE A 187 -27.96 -4.94 14.34
C ILE A 187 -26.64 -4.38 14.88
N PRO A 188 -25.86 -3.66 14.05
CA PRO A 188 -24.62 -3.03 14.47
C PRO A 188 -24.83 -2.10 15.67
N VAL A 189 -23.83 -2.00 16.55
CA VAL A 189 -23.95 -1.19 17.78
C VAL A 189 -24.23 0.27 17.43
N GLY A 190 -25.25 0.87 18.06
CA GLY A 190 -25.72 2.22 17.77
C GLY A 190 -26.71 2.33 16.60
N ALA A 191 -26.94 1.25 15.85
CA ALA A 191 -27.94 1.19 14.78
C ALA A 191 -29.31 0.71 15.30
N VAL A 192 -30.35 1.02 14.53
CA VAL A 192 -31.69 0.44 14.61
C VAL A 192 -32.01 -0.14 13.26
N ARG A 193 -32.39 -1.43 13.23
CA ARG A 193 -32.82 -2.11 12.01
C ARG A 193 -34.34 -2.15 11.93
N MET A 194 -34.88 -1.93 10.75
CA MET A 194 -36.28 -2.12 10.39
C MET A 194 -36.36 -3.29 9.40
N GLY A 195 -37.26 -4.24 9.66
CA GLY A 195 -37.35 -5.51 8.94
C GLY A 195 -36.76 -6.67 9.76
N SER A 196 -37.49 -7.79 9.78
CA SER A 196 -37.19 -9.00 10.57
C SER A 196 -37.39 -10.31 9.79
N ARG A 197 -37.65 -10.21 8.48
CA ARG A 197 -37.72 -11.36 7.57
C ARG A 197 -36.49 -11.37 6.69
N PHE A 198 -35.94 -12.57 6.46
CA PHE A 198 -34.65 -12.78 5.77
C PHE A 198 -34.80 -13.80 4.62
N GLY A 199 -35.99 -13.85 3.99
CA GLY A 199 -36.24 -14.62 2.79
C GLY A 199 -35.71 -13.93 1.52
N LEU A 200 -35.69 -14.66 0.41
CA LEU A 200 -35.27 -14.13 -0.88
C LEU A 200 -36.09 -12.89 -1.28
N GLY A 201 -35.40 -11.77 -1.57
CA GLY A 201 -36.02 -10.49 -1.94
C GLY A 201 -36.47 -9.63 -0.74
N ASP A 202 -36.38 -10.14 0.49
CA ASP A 202 -36.67 -9.33 1.67
C ASP A 202 -35.62 -8.23 1.84
N LYS A 203 -36.08 -7.08 2.36
CA LYS A 203 -35.25 -5.89 2.59
C LYS A 203 -35.22 -5.52 4.06
N VAL A 204 -34.05 -5.11 4.50
CA VAL A 204 -33.85 -4.49 5.82
C VAL A 204 -33.29 -3.08 5.63
N SER A 205 -33.73 -2.16 6.47
CA SER A 205 -33.23 -0.78 6.47
C SER A 205 -32.65 -0.42 7.83
N TYR A 206 -31.61 0.40 7.82
CA TYR A 206 -30.84 0.78 8.99
C TYR A 206 -30.85 2.28 9.18
N ARG A 207 -30.95 2.70 10.43
CA ARG A 207 -30.74 4.08 10.85
C ARG A 207 -29.84 4.11 12.07
N CYS A 208 -28.95 5.09 12.16
CA CYS A 208 -28.18 5.28 13.37
C CYS A 208 -28.98 6.05 14.41
N SER A 209 -28.85 5.66 15.67
CA SER A 209 -29.42 6.39 16.80
C SER A 209 -28.62 7.66 17.08
N SER A 210 -29.26 8.66 17.70
CA SER A 210 -28.61 9.92 18.08
C SER A 210 -28.00 10.67 16.88
N ASN A 211 -26.93 11.44 17.11
CA ASN A 211 -26.20 12.21 16.10
C ASN A 211 -25.11 11.40 15.36
N LEU A 212 -25.16 10.06 15.44
CA LEU A 212 -24.21 9.18 14.77
C LEU A 212 -24.38 9.24 13.24
N VAL A 213 -23.29 9.00 12.52
CA VAL A 213 -23.27 8.96 11.06
C VAL A 213 -23.28 7.50 10.60
N LEU A 214 -24.21 7.16 9.71
CA LEU A 214 -24.25 5.86 9.07
C LEU A 214 -23.19 5.81 7.97
N THR A 215 -22.26 4.89 8.11
CA THR A 215 -21.36 4.43 7.03
C THR A 215 -21.79 3.04 6.61
N GLY A 216 -21.57 2.67 5.35
CA GLY A 216 -22.09 1.44 4.74
C GLY A 216 -23.46 1.61 4.08
N SER A 217 -24.23 0.53 3.97
CA SER A 217 -25.54 0.54 3.29
C SER A 217 -26.70 0.83 4.25
N ALA A 218 -27.51 1.84 3.92
CA ALA A 218 -28.73 2.17 4.67
C ALA A 218 -29.88 1.18 4.41
N GLU A 219 -29.88 0.49 3.26
CA GLU A 219 -30.81 -0.59 2.92
C GLU A 219 -30.00 -1.77 2.37
N ARG A 220 -30.40 -2.99 2.75
CA ARG A 220 -29.83 -4.24 2.24
C ARG A 220 -30.97 -5.17 1.82
N GLU A 221 -30.76 -5.90 0.73
CA GLU A 221 -31.74 -6.84 0.15
C GLU A 221 -31.13 -8.24 0.09
N CYS A 222 -31.90 -9.26 0.47
CA CYS A 222 -31.47 -10.65 0.43
C CYS A 222 -31.51 -11.16 -1.02
N GLN A 223 -30.34 -11.54 -1.55
CA GLN A 223 -30.18 -11.92 -2.95
C GLN A 223 -30.32 -13.43 -3.18
N SER A 224 -30.45 -13.83 -4.44
CA SER A 224 -30.64 -15.23 -4.85
C SER A 224 -29.49 -16.15 -4.48
N ASP A 225 -28.27 -15.62 -4.33
CA ASP A 225 -27.09 -16.36 -3.87
C ASP A 225 -27.00 -16.52 -2.35
N GLY A 226 -28.03 -16.08 -1.60
CA GLY A 226 -28.08 -16.20 -0.14
C GLY A 226 -27.25 -15.16 0.60
N VAL A 227 -26.83 -14.11 -0.11
CA VAL A 227 -26.00 -13.01 0.40
C VAL A 227 -26.80 -11.71 0.41
N TRP A 228 -26.52 -10.84 1.38
CA TRP A 228 -27.14 -9.52 1.46
C TRP A 228 -26.45 -8.53 0.53
N SER A 229 -27.23 -7.74 -0.20
CA SER A 229 -26.70 -6.66 -1.04
C SER A 229 -26.02 -5.56 -0.22
N GLY A 230 -25.14 -4.80 -0.88
CA GLY A 230 -24.42 -3.70 -0.24
C GLY A 230 -23.46 -4.15 0.87
N THR A 231 -23.00 -3.21 1.69
CA THR A 231 -22.04 -3.47 2.78
C THR A 231 -22.71 -3.28 4.15
N GLU A 232 -22.20 -3.96 5.18
CA GLU A 232 -22.73 -3.84 6.54
C GLU A 232 -22.66 -2.38 7.05
N PRO A 233 -23.73 -1.84 7.64
CA PRO A 233 -23.71 -0.49 8.16
C PRO A 233 -22.92 -0.39 9.47
N ILE A 234 -22.24 0.74 9.67
CA ILE A 234 -21.54 1.07 10.91
C ILE A 234 -21.98 2.47 11.34
N CYS A 235 -22.40 2.60 12.60
CA CYS A 235 -22.78 3.88 13.19
C CYS A 235 -21.59 4.50 13.91
N ARG A 236 -21.04 5.56 13.33
CA ARG A 236 -19.80 6.19 13.77
C ARG A 236 -20.05 7.57 14.36
N GLN A 237 -19.21 7.96 15.30
CA GLN A 237 -19.17 9.35 15.75
C GLN A 237 -18.41 10.19 14.71
N THR A 238 -18.64 11.50 14.69
CA THR A 238 -17.94 12.40 13.75
C THR A 238 -16.44 12.48 14.01
N TYR A 239 -15.98 12.14 15.22
CA TYR A 239 -14.56 12.08 15.60
C TYR A 239 -13.94 10.69 15.41
N SER A 240 -14.71 9.69 14.98
CA SER A 240 -14.20 8.34 14.78
C SER A 240 -13.30 8.29 13.55
N TYR A 241 -12.27 7.45 13.64
CA TYR A 241 -11.27 7.20 12.60
C TYR A 241 -10.96 5.70 12.53
N ASP A 242 -10.28 5.25 11.49
CA ASP A 242 -9.82 3.89 11.29
C ASP A 242 -8.34 3.74 11.65
N PHE A 243 -7.97 2.58 12.21
CA PHE A 243 -6.57 2.24 12.43
C PHE A 243 -5.96 1.59 11.18
N PRO A 244 -4.66 1.77 10.92
CA PRO A 244 -3.99 1.14 9.78
C PRO A 244 -4.15 -0.37 9.72
N GLU A 245 -4.04 -1.02 10.87
CA GLU A 245 -4.23 -2.46 11.07
C GLU A 245 -5.63 -2.96 10.71
N ASP A 246 -6.66 -2.10 10.73
CA ASP A 246 -8.02 -2.45 10.29
C ASP A 246 -8.23 -2.16 8.79
N VAL A 247 -7.61 -1.09 8.28
CA VAL A 247 -7.79 -0.64 6.89
C VAL A 247 -6.96 -1.46 5.92
N ALA A 248 -5.72 -1.79 6.25
CA ALA A 248 -4.83 -2.53 5.34
C ALA A 248 -5.42 -3.88 4.93
N PRO A 249 -5.89 -4.73 5.86
CA PRO A 249 -6.49 -6.01 5.49
C PRO A 249 -7.80 -5.83 4.70
N ALA A 250 -8.62 -4.83 5.05
CA ALA A 250 -9.88 -4.57 4.35
C ALA A 250 -9.67 -4.11 2.90
N LEU A 251 -8.77 -3.14 2.70
CA LEU A 251 -8.39 -2.63 1.38
C LEU A 251 -7.66 -3.71 0.58
N GLY A 252 -6.84 -4.52 1.25
CA GLY A 252 -6.11 -5.64 0.68
C GLY A 252 -6.98 -6.77 0.18
N ALA A 253 -7.97 -7.20 0.98
CA ALA A 253 -8.94 -8.21 0.57
C ALA A 253 -9.75 -7.72 -0.64
N SER A 254 -10.22 -6.47 -0.58
CA SER A 254 -10.98 -5.83 -1.66
C SER A 254 -10.17 -5.76 -2.96
N LEU A 255 -8.93 -5.26 -2.91
CA LEU A 255 -8.08 -5.17 -4.09
C LEU A 255 -7.65 -6.57 -4.58
N SER A 256 -7.44 -7.53 -3.68
CA SER A 256 -7.13 -8.91 -4.08
C SER A 256 -8.31 -9.55 -4.82
N HIS A 257 -9.56 -9.32 -4.41
CA HIS A 257 -10.74 -9.74 -5.16
C HIS A 257 -10.77 -9.11 -6.55
N LEU A 258 -10.48 -7.81 -6.65
CA LEU A 258 -10.34 -7.10 -7.93
C LEU A 258 -9.23 -7.72 -8.80
N LEU A 259 -8.11 -8.15 -8.20
CA LEU A 259 -6.96 -8.67 -8.95
C LEU A 259 -7.11 -10.15 -9.35
N GLY A 260 -7.72 -11.00 -8.53
CA GLY A 260 -7.76 -12.45 -8.79
C GLY A 260 -9.13 -13.07 -9.08
N ALA A 261 -10.12 -12.28 -9.48
CA ALA A 261 -11.38 -12.79 -10.07
C ALA A 261 -11.22 -13.37 -11.49
N THR A 262 -10.18 -14.17 -11.74
CA THR A 262 -9.83 -14.73 -13.06
C THR A 262 -10.27 -16.20 -13.22
N ASN A 263 -11.52 -16.53 -12.89
CA ASN A 263 -12.13 -17.77 -13.38
C ASN A 263 -13.67 -17.69 -13.43
N PRO A 264 -14.31 -17.56 -14.62
CA PRO A 264 -15.76 -17.47 -14.75
C PRO A 264 -16.53 -18.78 -14.45
N THR A 265 -15.83 -19.90 -14.26
CA THR A 265 -16.43 -21.26 -14.29
C THR A 265 -16.54 -21.96 -12.93
N GLN A 266 -16.07 -21.38 -11.82
CA GLN A 266 -16.29 -21.97 -10.49
C GLN A 266 -17.57 -21.43 -9.86
N LYS A 267 -18.61 -22.28 -9.80
CA LYS A 267 -19.81 -22.05 -8.98
C LYS A 267 -19.39 -21.74 -7.54
N LYS A 268 -19.77 -20.57 -7.03
CA LYS A 268 -19.73 -20.22 -5.60
C LYS A 268 -20.41 -21.36 -4.81
N ARG A 269 -19.65 -22.15 -4.07
CA ARG A 269 -20.18 -22.96 -2.96
C ARG A 269 -19.40 -22.63 -1.70
N GLU A 270 -20.17 -22.12 -0.74
CA GLU A 270 -19.91 -22.00 0.70
C GLU A 270 -18.84 -21.03 1.22
N ASN A 271 -19.18 -20.42 2.36
CA ASN A 271 -18.47 -19.39 3.13
C ASN A 271 -17.23 -19.95 3.83
N LEU A 272 -16.18 -20.26 3.07
CA LEU A 272 -14.82 -20.39 3.58
C LEU A 272 -13.90 -19.52 2.73
N GLY A 273 -13.03 -18.76 3.42
CA GLY A 273 -12.11 -17.77 2.84
C GLY A 273 -11.61 -18.17 1.45
N ARG A 274 -12.07 -17.44 0.43
CA ARG A 274 -11.72 -17.70 -0.95
C ARG A 274 -10.21 -17.55 -1.10
N LYS A 275 -9.56 -18.64 -1.46
CA LYS A 275 -8.18 -18.65 -1.90
C LYS A 275 -8.14 -18.08 -3.31
N ILE A 276 -7.77 -16.81 -3.43
CA ILE A 276 -7.73 -16.11 -4.70
C ILE A 276 -6.56 -16.70 -5.53
N GLN A 277 -6.82 -17.08 -6.78
CA GLN A 277 -5.77 -17.39 -7.75
C GLN A 277 -5.64 -16.17 -8.65
N ILE A 278 -4.61 -15.35 -8.42
CA ILE A 278 -4.28 -14.25 -9.33
C ILE A 278 -3.72 -14.88 -10.60
N GLN A 279 -4.53 -15.08 -11.64
CA GLN A 279 -4.01 -15.45 -12.96
C GLN A 279 -3.66 -14.17 -13.74
N ARG A 280 -2.61 -14.25 -14.55
CA ARG A 280 -2.05 -13.15 -15.36
C ARG A 280 -2.98 -12.61 -16.48
N SER A 281 -4.23 -13.06 -16.56
CA SER A 281 -5.19 -12.68 -17.60
C SER A 281 -6.17 -11.62 -17.10
N GLY A 282 -5.82 -10.34 -17.28
CA GLY A 282 -6.69 -9.20 -16.99
C GLY A 282 -5.92 -7.88 -17.05
N HIS A 283 -6.60 -6.79 -17.40
CA HIS A 283 -6.05 -5.44 -17.39
C HIS A 283 -6.71 -4.61 -16.30
N LEU A 284 -5.91 -3.96 -15.45
CA LEU A 284 -6.40 -3.07 -14.41
C LEU A 284 -6.17 -1.61 -14.83
N ASN A 285 -7.22 -0.81 -14.86
CA ASN A 285 -7.10 0.63 -14.87
C ASN A 285 -7.23 1.18 -13.45
N LEU A 286 -6.20 1.89 -12.99
CA LEU A 286 -6.17 2.57 -11.70
C LEU A 286 -6.25 4.09 -11.90
N TYR A 287 -7.24 4.75 -11.30
CA TYR A 287 -7.43 6.20 -11.39
C TYR A 287 -7.16 6.84 -10.02
N LEU A 288 -6.10 7.63 -9.93
CA LEU A 288 -5.69 8.33 -8.72
C LEU A 288 -6.17 9.77 -8.75
N LEU A 289 -7.09 10.11 -7.85
CA LEU A 289 -7.66 11.45 -7.72
C LEU A 289 -7.16 12.07 -6.41
N LEU A 290 -6.33 13.10 -6.52
CA LEU A 290 -5.75 13.81 -5.38
C LEU A 290 -6.38 15.20 -5.26
N ASP A 291 -7.03 15.45 -4.12
CA ASP A 291 -7.64 16.73 -3.79
C ASP A 291 -6.56 17.77 -3.42
N ALA A 292 -6.48 18.84 -4.21
CA ALA A 292 -5.57 19.97 -4.05
C ALA A 292 -6.34 21.27 -3.74
N SER A 293 -7.57 21.16 -3.25
CA SER A 293 -8.39 22.31 -2.89
C SER A 293 -7.91 22.97 -1.59
N GLN A 294 -8.39 24.19 -1.32
CA GLN A 294 -7.97 24.97 -0.14
C GLN A 294 -8.32 24.32 1.20
N SER A 295 -9.25 23.35 1.22
CA SER A 295 -9.60 22.62 2.43
C SER A 295 -8.54 21.60 2.83
N VAL A 296 -7.69 21.19 1.87
CA VAL A 296 -6.53 20.33 2.07
C VAL A 296 -5.29 21.22 2.19
N LYS A 297 -4.50 21.08 3.25
CA LYS A 297 -3.28 21.88 3.38
C LYS A 297 -2.19 21.36 2.44
N GLU A 298 -1.22 22.21 2.11
CA GLU A 298 -0.06 21.81 1.29
C GLU A 298 0.72 20.62 1.90
N GLU A 299 0.83 20.56 3.24
CA GLU A 299 1.41 19.43 3.97
C GLU A 299 0.63 18.12 3.77
N ASP A 300 -0.71 18.18 3.85
CA ASP A 300 -1.60 17.02 3.67
C ASP A 300 -1.63 16.58 2.20
N PHE A 301 -1.57 17.53 1.25
CA PHE A 301 -1.47 17.21 -0.17
C PHE A 301 -0.16 16.51 -0.52
N HIS A 302 0.95 16.93 0.08
CA HIS A 302 2.23 16.25 -0.07
C HIS A 302 2.14 14.78 0.34
N VAL A 303 1.35 14.47 1.36
CA VAL A 303 1.11 13.10 1.81
C VAL A 303 0.27 12.32 0.82
N PHE A 304 -0.78 12.91 0.27
CA PHE A 304 -1.55 12.27 -0.79
C PHE A 304 -0.64 11.85 -1.95
N LYS A 305 0.30 12.72 -2.33
CA LYS A 305 1.30 12.44 -3.36
C LYS A 305 2.23 11.28 -2.99
N GLU A 306 2.87 11.32 -1.81
CA GLU A 306 3.77 10.24 -1.38
C GLU A 306 3.03 8.88 -1.25
N SER A 307 1.81 8.90 -0.73
CA SER A 307 0.99 7.68 -0.60
C SER A 307 0.58 7.13 -1.96
N ALA A 308 0.24 8.00 -2.93
CA ALA A 308 0.00 7.61 -4.31
C ALA A 308 1.25 7.00 -4.95
N ILE A 309 2.44 7.56 -4.72
CA ILE A 309 3.71 7.01 -5.22
C ILE A 309 3.95 5.61 -4.66
N LEU A 310 3.82 5.42 -3.35
CA LEU A 310 4.01 4.12 -2.72
C LEU A 310 3.03 3.07 -3.25
N MET A 311 1.76 3.44 -3.36
CA MET A 311 0.73 2.54 -3.88
C MET A 311 1.00 2.14 -5.33
N VAL A 312 1.38 3.09 -6.18
CA VAL A 312 1.80 2.82 -7.55
C VAL A 312 2.98 1.85 -7.56
N ASP A 313 4.04 2.16 -6.81
CA ASP A 313 5.24 1.34 -6.77
C ASP A 313 4.93 -0.10 -6.32
N ARG A 314 4.07 -0.24 -5.31
CA ARG A 314 3.62 -1.52 -4.79
C ARG A 314 2.75 -2.29 -5.78
N ILE A 315 1.77 -1.66 -6.42
CA ILE A 315 0.89 -2.31 -7.41
C ILE A 315 1.71 -2.82 -8.61
N PHE A 316 2.65 -2.03 -9.11
CA PHE A 316 3.55 -2.45 -10.20
C PHE A 316 4.50 -3.58 -9.81
N SER A 317 4.74 -3.83 -8.51
CA SER A 317 5.59 -4.94 -8.05
C SER A 317 5.00 -6.34 -8.26
N PHE A 318 3.68 -6.44 -8.47
CA PHE A 318 2.94 -7.70 -8.64
C PHE A 318 2.92 -8.25 -10.06
N GLU A 319 3.62 -7.61 -11.01
CA GLU A 319 3.72 -8.07 -12.40
C GLU A 319 2.35 -8.22 -13.11
N ILE A 320 1.35 -7.44 -12.68
CA ILE A 320 0.02 -7.34 -13.30
C ILE A 320 0.01 -6.30 -14.44
N ASN A 321 -0.84 -6.49 -15.44
CA ASN A 321 -1.01 -5.51 -16.52
C ASN A 321 -1.87 -4.34 -16.04
N VAL A 322 -1.23 -3.25 -15.60
CA VAL A 322 -1.89 -2.07 -15.02
C VAL A 322 -1.62 -0.80 -15.83
N SER A 323 -2.65 0.02 -16.01
CA SER A 323 -2.58 1.38 -16.53
C SER A 323 -3.02 2.37 -15.45
N VAL A 324 -2.20 3.38 -15.16
CA VAL A 324 -2.48 4.36 -14.10
C VAL A 324 -2.79 5.74 -14.69
N ALA A 325 -3.93 6.32 -14.30
CA ALA A 325 -4.25 7.72 -14.51
C ALA A 325 -4.02 8.53 -13.23
N ILE A 326 -3.56 9.76 -13.38
CA ILE A 326 -3.29 10.69 -12.29
C ILE A 326 -4.07 11.97 -12.56
N ILE A 327 -4.95 12.34 -11.64
CA ILE A 327 -5.78 13.54 -11.70
C ILE A 327 -5.61 14.28 -10.39
N THR A 328 -5.25 15.56 -10.45
CA THR A 328 -5.37 16.45 -9.30
C THR A 328 -6.55 17.39 -9.50
N PHE A 329 -7.26 17.77 -8.44
CA PHE A 329 -8.44 18.60 -8.60
C PHE A 329 -8.62 19.60 -7.45
N ALA A 330 -9.17 20.74 -7.83
CA ALA A 330 -9.74 21.74 -6.92
C ALA A 330 -11.03 22.26 -7.56
N SER A 331 -11.10 23.53 -7.99
CA SER A 331 -12.27 24.03 -8.73
C SER A 331 -12.43 23.38 -10.10
N LYS A 332 -11.29 22.97 -10.70
CA LYS A 332 -11.22 22.25 -11.96
C LYS A 332 -10.29 21.05 -11.82
N PRO A 333 -10.54 19.95 -12.54
CA PRO A 333 -9.61 18.84 -12.61
C PRO A 333 -8.45 19.14 -13.55
N LYS A 334 -7.27 18.63 -13.21
CA LYS A 334 -6.06 18.64 -14.03
C LYS A 334 -5.62 17.18 -14.24
N ILE A 335 -5.71 16.71 -15.47
CA ILE A 335 -5.27 15.36 -15.85
C ILE A 335 -3.76 15.42 -16.07
N ILE A 336 -3.00 14.77 -15.21
CA ILE A 336 -1.54 14.68 -15.28
C ILE A 336 -1.14 13.47 -16.14
N MET A 337 -1.84 12.35 -15.99
CA MET A 337 -1.66 11.12 -16.76
C MET A 337 -3.03 10.52 -17.11
N SER A 338 -3.18 10.02 -18.33
CA SER A 338 -4.39 9.35 -18.82
C SER A 338 -4.10 7.90 -19.17
N VAL A 339 -5.02 6.97 -18.91
CA VAL A 339 -4.89 5.55 -19.29
C VAL A 339 -4.84 5.34 -20.81
N LEU A 340 -5.21 6.36 -21.60
CA LEU A 340 -5.11 6.35 -23.06
C LEU A 340 -3.66 6.49 -23.56
N ASN A 341 -2.77 7.02 -22.71
CA ASN A 341 -1.35 7.16 -23.00
C ASN A 341 -0.64 5.85 -22.66
N ASP A 342 0.21 5.36 -23.57
CA ASP A 342 0.98 4.14 -23.35
C ASP A 342 1.94 4.27 -22.15
N ASN A 343 2.41 5.48 -21.85
CA ASN A 343 3.23 5.76 -20.66
C ASN A 343 2.49 5.49 -19.33
N SER A 344 1.16 5.37 -19.33
CA SER A 344 0.39 5.01 -18.14
C SER A 344 0.69 3.59 -17.63
N ARG A 345 1.34 2.76 -18.46
CA ARG A 345 1.77 1.39 -18.13
C ARG A 345 3.21 1.32 -17.64
N ASP A 346 3.96 2.43 -17.67
CA ASP A 346 5.34 2.48 -17.18
C ASP A 346 5.35 3.10 -15.78
N ALA A 347 5.71 2.28 -14.79
CA ALA A 347 5.80 2.70 -13.40
C ALA A 347 6.70 3.95 -13.22
N THR A 348 7.80 4.04 -13.97
CA THR A 348 8.76 5.14 -13.90
C THR A 348 8.14 6.43 -14.40
N GLU A 349 7.42 6.39 -15.53
CA GLU A 349 6.74 7.56 -16.08
C GLU A 349 5.59 8.02 -15.18
N VAL A 350 4.82 7.08 -14.61
CA VAL A 350 3.76 7.38 -13.65
C VAL A 350 4.33 8.03 -12.39
N ILE A 351 5.39 7.46 -11.79
CA ILE A 351 6.05 8.02 -10.60
C ILE A 351 6.69 9.39 -10.90
N ASN A 352 7.35 9.55 -12.06
CA ASN A 352 7.90 10.83 -12.49
C ASN A 352 6.80 11.89 -12.66
N SER A 353 5.64 11.49 -13.15
CA SER A 353 4.47 12.35 -13.30
C SER A 353 3.91 12.76 -11.94
N LEU A 354 3.79 11.83 -10.99
CA LEU A 354 3.41 12.12 -9.60
C LEU A 354 4.40 13.09 -8.93
N ASN A 355 5.70 12.88 -9.10
CA ASN A 355 6.74 13.75 -8.52
C ASN A 355 6.66 15.21 -9.01
N LYS A 356 6.19 15.43 -10.25
CA LYS A 356 6.02 16.76 -10.86
C LYS A 356 4.75 17.48 -10.41
N VAL A 357 3.82 16.79 -9.76
CA VAL A 357 2.58 17.38 -9.27
C VAL A 357 2.88 18.41 -8.18
N ASN A 358 2.28 19.60 -8.30
CA ASN A 358 2.45 20.70 -7.35
C ASN A 358 1.08 21.16 -6.81
N TYR A 359 1.00 21.40 -5.50
CA TYR A 359 -0.20 21.95 -4.85
C TYR A 359 -0.63 23.30 -5.46
N LYS A 360 0.33 24.14 -5.85
CA LYS A 360 0.08 25.47 -6.44
C LYS A 360 -0.50 25.43 -7.85
N ASP A 361 -0.56 24.26 -8.50
CA ASP A 361 -1.21 24.12 -9.80
C ASP A 361 -2.68 24.55 -9.80
N HIS A 362 -3.30 24.60 -8.61
CA HIS A 362 -4.70 24.96 -8.41
C HIS A 362 -4.90 26.34 -7.76
N GLU A 363 -3.87 27.19 -7.69
CA GLU A 363 -3.93 28.51 -7.03
C GLU A 363 -5.00 29.46 -7.62
N ASN A 364 -5.29 29.32 -8.92
CA ASN A 364 -6.29 30.13 -9.64
C ASN A 364 -7.74 29.65 -9.43
N GLY A 365 -7.95 28.56 -8.70
CA GLY A 365 -9.27 27.96 -8.49
C GLY A 365 -9.25 26.93 -7.39
N THR A 366 -9.32 27.41 -6.14
CA THR A 366 -9.06 26.61 -4.93
C THR A 366 -10.30 25.99 -4.30
N GLY A 367 -11.47 26.04 -4.95
CA GLY A 367 -12.69 25.34 -4.50
C GLY A 367 -12.58 23.82 -4.62
N THR A 368 -13.62 23.07 -4.27
CA THR A 368 -13.59 21.60 -4.19
C THR A 368 -14.69 20.98 -5.06
N ASN A 369 -14.34 20.64 -6.31
CA ASN A 369 -15.25 20.13 -7.34
C ASN A 369 -15.03 18.62 -7.62
N THR A 370 -15.46 17.78 -6.67
CA THR A 370 -15.31 16.33 -6.77
C THR A 370 -16.10 15.74 -7.94
N TYR A 371 -17.26 16.31 -8.28
CA TYR A 371 -18.05 15.91 -9.46
C TYR A 371 -17.24 16.03 -10.76
N ALA A 372 -16.59 17.18 -10.99
CA ALA A 372 -15.81 17.38 -12.21
C ALA A 372 -14.59 16.45 -12.30
N ALA A 373 -13.98 16.12 -11.16
CA ALA A 373 -12.88 15.16 -11.08
C ALA A 373 -13.31 13.74 -11.50
N LEU A 374 -14.42 13.24 -10.94
CA LEU A 374 -14.99 11.94 -11.31
C LEU A 374 -15.53 11.94 -12.75
N ASN A 375 -16.13 13.03 -13.20
CA ASN A 375 -16.57 13.16 -14.59
C ASN A 375 -15.40 13.10 -15.58
N SER A 376 -14.21 13.56 -15.20
CA SER A 376 -12.99 13.40 -16.02
C SER A 376 -12.59 11.93 -16.18
N VAL A 377 -12.81 11.11 -15.14
CA VAL A 377 -12.62 9.65 -15.21
C VAL A 377 -13.66 9.02 -16.15
N HIS A 378 -14.93 9.39 -16.02
CA HIS A 378 -16.01 8.92 -16.90
C HIS A 378 -15.69 9.20 -18.38
N ILE A 379 -15.26 10.43 -18.71
CA ILE A 379 -14.85 10.79 -20.08
C ILE A 379 -13.66 9.95 -20.55
N MET A 380 -12.68 9.72 -19.67
CA MET A 380 -11.50 8.90 -19.99
C MET A 380 -11.88 7.44 -20.30
N MET A 381 -12.80 6.86 -19.52
CA MET A 381 -13.37 5.54 -19.75
C MET A 381 -14.11 5.48 -21.08
N ASN A 382 -14.96 6.47 -21.38
CA ASN A 382 -15.68 6.54 -22.65
C ASN A 382 -14.74 6.56 -23.86
N ASN A 383 -13.73 7.42 -23.83
CA ASN A 383 -12.74 7.51 -24.90
C ASN A 383 -11.95 6.20 -25.10
N GLN A 384 -11.67 5.48 -24.01
CA GLN A 384 -10.98 4.19 -24.10
C GLN A 384 -11.89 3.10 -24.66
N MET A 385 -13.16 3.07 -24.22
CA MET A 385 -14.18 2.19 -24.76
C MET A 385 -14.38 2.40 -26.26
N ASP A 386 -14.44 3.66 -26.71
CA ASP A 386 -14.57 4.00 -28.13
C ASP A 386 -13.35 3.52 -28.95
N ARG A 387 -12.14 3.63 -28.38
CA ARG A 387 -10.90 3.17 -29.03
C ARG A 387 -10.80 1.64 -29.13
N LEU A 388 -11.19 0.92 -28.08
CA LEU A 388 -11.08 -0.55 -28.00
C LEU A 388 -12.31 -1.27 -28.59
N GLY A 389 -13.43 -0.57 -28.71
CA GLY A 389 -14.73 -1.11 -29.11
C GLY A 389 -15.47 -1.75 -27.95
N MET A 390 -16.67 -1.24 -27.64
CA MET A 390 -17.51 -1.69 -26.50
C MET A 390 -17.73 -3.21 -26.42
N LYS A 391 -17.85 -3.91 -27.56
CA LYS A 391 -18.15 -5.35 -27.61
C LYS A 391 -16.91 -6.25 -27.60
N THR A 392 -15.70 -5.68 -27.61
CA THR A 392 -14.47 -6.48 -27.67
C THR A 392 -14.08 -6.99 -26.29
N ALA A 393 -13.43 -8.15 -26.25
CA ALA A 393 -12.82 -8.67 -25.02
C ALA A 393 -11.85 -7.67 -24.40
N ALA A 394 -11.13 -6.90 -25.23
CA ALA A 394 -10.16 -5.90 -24.80
C ALA A 394 -10.75 -4.80 -23.90
N TRP A 395 -12.02 -4.43 -24.07
CA TRP A 395 -12.73 -3.52 -23.14
C TRP A 395 -13.43 -4.29 -22.02
N GLN A 396 -14.13 -5.37 -22.36
CA GLN A 396 -14.98 -6.10 -21.42
C GLN A 396 -14.21 -6.76 -20.26
N GLU A 397 -12.92 -7.03 -20.44
CA GLU A 397 -12.01 -7.60 -19.46
C GLU A 397 -11.30 -6.56 -18.57
N ILE A 398 -11.40 -5.26 -18.88
CA ILE A 398 -10.76 -4.21 -18.09
C ILE A 398 -11.51 -4.04 -16.78
N ARG A 399 -10.77 -4.12 -15.67
CA ARG A 399 -11.27 -3.78 -14.34
C ARG A 399 -10.84 -2.36 -14.00
N HIS A 400 -11.69 -1.64 -13.26
CA HIS A 400 -11.48 -0.24 -12.94
C HIS A 400 -11.44 -0.03 -11.43
N ALA A 401 -10.37 0.57 -10.93
CA ALA A 401 -10.24 1.02 -9.54
C ALA A 401 -10.05 2.52 -9.49
N ILE A 402 -10.93 3.23 -8.79
CA ILE A 402 -10.82 4.66 -8.54
C ILE A 402 -10.42 4.86 -7.08
N ILE A 403 -9.34 5.58 -6.83
CA ILE A 403 -8.88 5.91 -5.48
C ILE A 403 -8.87 7.43 -5.33
N LEU A 404 -9.76 7.91 -4.47
CA LEU A 404 -9.97 9.32 -4.19
C LEU A 404 -9.39 9.66 -2.82
N LEU A 405 -8.35 10.50 -2.81
CA LEU A 405 -7.74 11.07 -1.61
C LEU A 405 -8.29 12.50 -1.44
N THR A 406 -9.20 12.69 -0.48
CA THR A 406 -9.94 13.95 -0.26
C THR A 406 -10.39 14.07 1.19
N ASP A 407 -10.70 15.29 1.64
CA ASP A 407 -11.36 15.53 2.92
C ASP A 407 -12.91 15.43 2.83
N GLY A 408 -13.44 15.17 1.63
CA GLY A 408 -14.86 14.95 1.40
C GLY A 408 -15.71 16.21 1.57
N LYS A 409 -15.14 17.40 1.35
CA LYS A 409 -15.87 18.68 1.46
C LYS A 409 -16.19 19.28 0.10
N SER A 410 -16.91 18.56 -0.76
CA SER A 410 -17.29 19.14 -2.04
C SER A 410 -18.21 20.35 -1.83
N ASN A 411 -17.85 21.48 -2.43
CA ASN A 411 -18.56 22.75 -2.27
C ASN A 411 -19.00 23.35 -3.61
N MET A 412 -18.75 22.65 -4.72
CA MET A 412 -19.14 23.06 -6.07
C MET A 412 -19.28 21.85 -7.00
N GLY A 413 -19.96 22.05 -8.14
CA GLY A 413 -20.17 21.01 -9.15
C GLY A 413 -21.40 20.11 -8.91
N GLY A 414 -22.13 20.31 -7.81
CA GLY A 414 -23.29 19.49 -7.45
C GLY A 414 -22.90 18.18 -6.77
N SER A 415 -23.81 17.21 -6.75
CA SER A 415 -23.55 15.92 -6.08
C SER A 415 -22.55 15.07 -6.89
N PRO A 416 -21.40 14.67 -6.32
CA PRO A 416 -20.45 13.82 -7.03
C PRO A 416 -20.98 12.39 -7.27
N LYS A 417 -22.03 11.97 -6.56
CA LYS A 417 -22.75 10.71 -6.79
C LYS A 417 -23.26 10.58 -8.22
N LEU A 418 -23.69 11.68 -8.84
CA LEU A 418 -24.16 11.66 -10.23
C LEU A 418 -23.05 11.20 -11.19
N ALA A 419 -21.80 11.63 -10.97
CA ALA A 419 -20.67 11.17 -11.78
C ALA A 419 -20.36 9.68 -11.54
N VAL A 420 -20.50 9.20 -10.30
CA VAL A 420 -20.38 7.76 -9.99
C VAL A 420 -21.43 6.94 -10.73
N ASP A 421 -22.68 7.41 -10.78
CA ASP A 421 -23.76 6.71 -11.47
C ASP A 421 -23.51 6.67 -12.99
N ASN A 422 -23.01 7.76 -13.60
CA ASN A 422 -22.58 7.77 -15.00
C ASN A 422 -21.43 6.78 -15.30
N ILE A 423 -20.49 6.63 -14.36
CA ILE A 423 -19.40 5.63 -14.45
C ILE A 423 -19.97 4.20 -14.39
N LYS A 424 -20.92 3.93 -13.51
CA LYS A 424 -21.57 2.62 -13.43
C LYS A 424 -22.35 2.28 -14.70
N GLU A 425 -23.02 3.26 -15.28
CA GLU A 425 -23.79 3.09 -16.52
C GLU A 425 -22.89 2.69 -17.69
N ILE A 426 -21.79 3.42 -17.93
CA ILE A 426 -20.89 3.10 -19.06
C ILE A 426 -20.16 1.77 -18.90
N LEU A 427 -19.85 1.37 -17.66
CA LEU A 427 -19.25 0.07 -17.36
C LEU A 427 -20.28 -1.08 -17.27
N ASN A 428 -21.58 -0.74 -17.42
CA ASN A 428 -22.70 -1.67 -17.34
C ASN A 428 -22.72 -2.48 -16.03
N ILE A 429 -22.45 -1.80 -14.91
CA ILE A 429 -22.31 -2.43 -13.59
C ILE A 429 -23.66 -2.92 -13.09
N ASN A 430 -23.74 -4.21 -12.80
CA ASN A 430 -24.88 -4.89 -12.22
C ASN A 430 -24.40 -5.96 -11.22
N GLN A 431 -25.29 -6.79 -10.67
CA GLN A 431 -24.91 -7.84 -9.70
C GLN A 431 -23.89 -8.85 -10.26
N GLN A 432 -23.85 -9.08 -11.58
CA GLN A 432 -22.92 -10.01 -12.23
C GLN A 432 -21.60 -9.33 -12.63
N ARG A 433 -21.57 -8.00 -12.73
CA ARG A 433 -20.40 -7.19 -13.11
C ARG A 433 -19.91 -6.27 -11.99
N SER A 434 -20.29 -6.55 -10.73
CA SER A 434 -19.85 -5.76 -9.57
C SER A 434 -18.33 -5.69 -9.46
N ASP A 435 -17.63 -6.74 -9.88
CA ASP A 435 -16.19 -6.91 -9.69
C ASP A 435 -15.34 -6.14 -10.73
N TYR A 436 -15.98 -5.38 -11.62
CA TYR A 436 -15.31 -4.56 -12.64
C TYR A 436 -15.12 -3.10 -12.24
N LEU A 437 -15.70 -2.66 -11.11
CA LEU A 437 -15.56 -1.31 -10.60
C LEU A 437 -15.43 -1.30 -9.07
N ASP A 438 -14.32 -0.77 -8.59
CA ASP A 438 -14.13 -0.36 -7.20
C ASP A 438 -13.89 1.14 -7.11
N ILE A 439 -14.53 1.80 -6.14
CA ILE A 439 -14.29 3.20 -5.82
C ILE A 439 -13.93 3.27 -4.35
N TYR A 440 -12.69 3.65 -4.05
CA TYR A 440 -12.17 3.85 -2.71
C TYR A 440 -12.11 5.35 -2.41
N ALA A 441 -12.74 5.77 -1.31
CA ALA A 441 -12.72 7.15 -0.83
C ALA A 441 -11.99 7.19 0.52
N ILE A 442 -10.78 7.77 0.54
CA ILE A 442 -9.90 7.75 1.69
C ILE A 442 -9.65 9.18 2.16
N GLY A 443 -10.14 9.49 3.35
CA GLY A 443 -9.78 10.71 4.07
C GLY A 443 -8.52 10.49 4.92
N VAL A 444 -7.60 11.46 4.91
CA VAL A 444 -6.35 11.38 5.69
C VAL A 444 -6.16 12.66 6.47
N GLY A 445 -5.66 12.53 7.70
CA GLY A 445 -5.22 13.64 8.52
C GLY A 445 -6.22 14.05 9.59
N LYS A 446 -5.85 15.08 10.36
CA LYS A 446 -6.71 15.72 11.37
C LYS A 446 -7.79 16.61 10.72
N LEU A 447 -8.14 16.31 9.48
CA LEU A 447 -9.11 17.04 8.70
C LEU A 447 -10.48 16.80 9.34
N ASP A 448 -11.31 17.84 9.34
CA ASP A 448 -12.73 17.74 9.63
C ASP A 448 -13.40 17.01 8.45
N VAL A 449 -13.19 15.70 8.31
CA VAL A 449 -13.61 14.94 7.13
C VAL A 449 -15.11 14.67 7.17
N ASP A 450 -15.81 14.83 6.04
CA ASP A 450 -17.23 14.46 5.96
C ASP A 450 -17.41 12.97 5.65
N TRP A 451 -17.67 12.19 6.71
CA TRP A 451 -18.03 10.77 6.62
C TRP A 451 -19.20 10.49 5.66
N ARG A 452 -20.17 11.40 5.53
CA ARG A 452 -21.34 11.17 4.68
C ARG A 452 -20.93 11.19 3.21
N GLU A 453 -20.14 12.18 2.82
CA GLU A 453 -19.69 12.31 1.43
C GLU A 453 -18.78 11.13 1.06
N LEU A 454 -17.78 10.80 1.88
CA LEU A 454 -16.91 9.64 1.62
C LEU A 454 -17.72 8.33 1.53
N ASN A 455 -18.73 8.16 2.38
CA ASN A 455 -19.59 6.98 2.32
C ASN A 455 -20.46 6.96 1.06
N GLU A 456 -20.91 8.09 0.53
CA GLU A 456 -21.67 8.12 -0.72
C GLU A 456 -20.82 7.75 -1.94
N LEU A 457 -19.52 8.09 -1.92
CA LEU A 457 -18.60 7.82 -3.04
C LEU A 457 -18.07 6.39 -3.03
N GLY A 458 -17.71 5.86 -1.87
CA GLY A 458 -17.11 4.53 -1.74
C GLY A 458 -18.08 3.40 -2.12
N SER A 459 -17.61 2.42 -2.90
CA SER A 459 -18.40 1.25 -3.31
C SER A 459 -19.08 0.53 -2.12
N LYS A 460 -20.23 -0.09 -2.40
CA LYS A 460 -21.03 -0.82 -1.40
C LYS A 460 -21.12 -2.28 -1.82
N LYS A 461 -20.19 -3.09 -1.31
CA LYS A 461 -20.07 -4.52 -1.60
C LYS A 461 -20.09 -5.32 -0.31
N ASP A 462 -20.70 -6.50 -0.34
CA ASP A 462 -20.81 -7.33 0.86
C ASP A 462 -19.44 -7.81 1.31
N GLY A 463 -19.20 -7.80 2.61
CA GLY A 463 -17.91 -8.15 3.21
C GLY A 463 -16.75 -7.17 2.93
N GLU A 464 -16.98 -6.08 2.19
CA GLU A 464 -15.92 -5.15 1.77
C GLU A 464 -16.17 -3.72 2.25
N ARG A 465 -15.07 -2.99 2.48
CA ARG A 465 -15.08 -1.58 2.88
C ARG A 465 -14.33 -0.76 1.84
N HIS A 466 -14.90 0.41 1.54
CA HIS A 466 -14.38 1.30 0.49
C HIS A 466 -14.32 2.77 0.93
N ALA A 467 -14.75 3.08 2.15
CA ALA A 467 -14.65 4.40 2.74
C ALA A 467 -13.85 4.31 4.04
N PHE A 468 -12.79 5.09 4.12
CA PHE A 468 -11.82 5.04 5.21
C PHE A 468 -11.43 6.45 5.65
N ILE A 469 -11.17 6.61 6.94
CA ILE A 469 -10.53 7.82 7.48
C ILE A 469 -9.35 7.42 8.33
N LEU A 470 -8.17 7.90 7.96
CA LEU A 470 -6.94 7.67 8.71
C LEU A 470 -6.55 8.95 9.44
N GLN A 471 -6.08 8.81 10.70
CA GLN A 471 -5.78 9.96 11.55
C GLN A 471 -4.68 10.86 11.00
N ASP A 472 -3.73 10.23 10.32
CA ASP A 472 -2.54 10.86 9.83
C ASP A 472 -1.95 10.08 8.66
N THR A 473 -0.81 10.59 8.24
CA THR A 473 -0.10 10.30 7.02
C THR A 473 0.70 9.00 7.16
N GLU A 474 1.23 8.77 8.36
CA GLU A 474 1.92 7.55 8.75
C GLU A 474 0.94 6.37 8.75
N ALA A 475 -0.30 6.62 9.20
CA ALA A 475 -1.36 5.64 9.11
C ALA A 475 -1.65 5.22 7.66
N LEU A 476 -1.71 6.16 6.72
CA LEU A 476 -1.90 5.84 5.29
C LEU A 476 -0.71 5.07 4.70
N TYR A 477 0.51 5.46 5.07
CA TYR A 477 1.72 4.75 4.69
C TYR A 477 1.68 3.28 5.16
N GLN A 478 1.37 3.04 6.44
CA GLN A 478 1.24 1.70 7.01
C GLN A 478 0.14 0.87 6.35
N VAL A 479 -0.98 1.51 5.99
CA VAL A 479 -2.04 0.84 5.22
C VAL A 479 -1.49 0.27 3.94
N PHE A 480 -0.81 1.08 3.12
CA PHE A 480 -0.33 0.62 1.81
C PHE A 480 0.84 -0.35 1.88
N GLU A 481 1.71 -0.25 2.90
CA GLU A 481 2.74 -1.26 3.19
C GLU A 481 2.13 -2.64 3.51
N HIS A 482 0.98 -2.66 4.18
CA HIS A 482 0.32 -3.91 4.63
C HIS A 482 -0.85 -4.33 3.73
N MET A 483 -1.27 -3.48 2.79
CA MET A 483 -2.48 -3.63 1.99
C MET A 483 -2.40 -4.83 1.07
N LEU A 484 -1.29 -5.05 0.38
CA LEU A 484 -1.24 -6.17 -0.55
C LEU A 484 -0.72 -7.40 0.17
N ASP A 485 -1.66 -8.10 0.83
CA ASP A 485 -1.46 -9.38 1.48
C ASP A 485 -1.04 -10.42 0.44
N ILE A 486 0.24 -10.73 0.53
CA ILE A 486 0.92 -11.68 -0.34
C ILE A 486 0.32 -13.09 -0.16
N SER A 487 -0.48 -13.37 0.88
CA SER A 487 -1.11 -14.67 1.13
C SER A 487 -1.96 -15.20 -0.03
N GLN A 488 -2.54 -14.28 -0.80
CA GLN A 488 -3.43 -14.54 -1.93
C GLN A 488 -2.66 -14.87 -3.23
N LEU A 489 -1.32 -14.67 -3.29
CA LEU A 489 -0.52 -15.01 -4.47
C LEU A 489 -0.14 -16.50 -4.43
N THR A 490 -0.83 -17.36 -5.18
CA THR A 490 -0.41 -18.77 -5.30
C THR A 490 0.74 -19.01 -6.28
N ASP A 491 1.11 -17.98 -7.05
CA ASP A 491 2.13 -18.08 -8.08
C ASP A 491 3.55 -18.06 -7.50
N THR A 492 4.50 -18.61 -8.25
CA THR A 492 5.94 -18.68 -7.94
C THR A 492 6.67 -17.35 -8.15
N ILE A 493 6.02 -16.22 -7.89
CA ILE A 493 6.64 -14.90 -7.97
C ILE A 493 7.82 -14.83 -6.99
N CYS A 494 8.98 -14.43 -7.49
CA CYS A 494 10.21 -14.46 -6.72
C CYS A 494 10.38 -13.19 -5.86
N GLY A 495 11.14 -13.28 -4.78
CA GLY A 495 11.63 -12.10 -4.05
C GLY A 495 10.52 -11.24 -3.45
N VAL A 496 9.41 -11.84 -3.04
CA VAL A 496 8.30 -11.14 -2.37
C VAL A 496 8.32 -11.55 -0.90
N GLY A 497 8.42 -10.57 0.01
CA GLY A 497 8.35 -10.76 1.46
C GLY A 497 7.47 -9.69 2.11
N ASN A 498 7.06 -9.93 3.36
CA ASN A 498 6.28 -8.99 4.16
C ASN A 498 7.20 -7.96 4.83
N MET A 499 6.97 -6.67 4.60
CA MET A 499 7.81 -5.60 5.15
C MET A 499 7.33 -5.09 6.51
N SER A 500 6.17 -5.57 6.99
CA SER A 500 5.63 -5.18 8.29
C SER A 500 6.55 -5.53 9.44
N ALA A 501 6.66 -4.62 10.40
CA ALA A 501 7.28 -4.89 11.69
C ALA A 501 6.49 -5.93 12.50
N ASN A 502 5.19 -6.05 12.26
CA ASN A 502 4.30 -6.99 12.94
C ASN A 502 4.26 -8.37 12.26
N ALA A 503 4.86 -8.52 11.07
CA ALA A 503 4.93 -9.80 10.38
C ALA A 503 5.86 -10.77 11.11
N SER A 504 5.53 -12.06 11.06
CA SER A 504 6.42 -13.07 11.58
C SER A 504 7.74 -13.07 10.82
N VAL A 505 8.78 -13.54 11.49
CA VAL A 505 10.14 -13.57 10.94
C VAL A 505 10.20 -14.31 9.59
N GLN A 506 9.47 -15.42 9.47
CA GLN A 506 9.39 -16.20 8.23
C GLN A 506 8.60 -15.47 7.12
N GLU A 507 7.57 -14.70 7.44
CA GLU A 507 6.83 -13.91 6.44
C GLU A 507 7.67 -12.78 5.86
N ARG A 508 8.62 -12.26 6.64
CA ARG A 508 9.57 -11.24 6.17
C ARG A 508 10.58 -11.81 5.19
N THR A 509 10.95 -13.08 5.36
CA THR A 509 11.95 -13.79 4.53
C THR A 509 11.45 -15.18 4.08
N PRO A 510 10.37 -15.28 3.29
CA PRO A 510 9.69 -16.54 3.00
C PRO A 510 10.48 -17.53 2.13
N TRP A 511 11.61 -17.10 1.57
CA TRP A 511 12.57 -17.99 0.90
C TRP A 511 13.48 -18.72 1.87
N HIS A 512 13.59 -18.26 3.12
CA HIS A 512 14.51 -18.83 4.09
C HIS A 512 14.12 -20.26 4.45
N VAL A 513 15.09 -21.17 4.42
CA VAL A 513 14.92 -22.57 4.81
C VAL A 513 16.00 -23.02 5.78
N ILE A 514 15.66 -24.00 6.61
CA ILE A 514 16.59 -24.63 7.55
C ILE A 514 16.96 -26.00 7.02
N ILE A 515 18.25 -26.28 6.93
CA ILE A 515 18.78 -27.56 6.44
C ILE A 515 19.38 -28.32 7.61
N LYS A 516 18.93 -29.56 7.80
CA LYS A 516 19.40 -30.46 8.85
C LYS A 516 20.07 -31.69 8.23
N PRO A 517 21.40 -31.70 8.09
CA PRO A 517 22.15 -32.93 7.87
C PRO A 517 22.19 -33.70 9.21
N ARG A 518 21.77 -34.97 9.23
CA ARG A 518 21.55 -35.76 10.47
C ARG A 518 22.71 -35.72 11.48
N SER A 519 23.96 -35.63 11.00
CA SER A 519 25.19 -35.73 11.79
C SER A 519 26.00 -34.42 11.90
N GLN A 520 25.48 -33.27 11.43
CA GLN A 520 26.23 -32.01 11.37
C GLN A 520 25.49 -30.81 11.99
N GLU A 521 26.22 -29.69 12.10
CA GLU A 521 25.64 -28.38 12.40
C GLU A 521 24.57 -28.02 11.34
N THR A 522 23.48 -27.39 11.79
CA THR A 522 22.41 -26.95 10.89
C THR A 522 22.92 -25.88 9.94
N CYS A 523 22.59 -25.98 8.66
CA CYS A 523 22.82 -24.92 7.68
C CYS A 523 21.52 -24.18 7.35
N ARG A 524 21.63 -23.13 6.56
CA ARG A 524 20.51 -22.40 5.96
C ARG A 524 20.54 -22.55 4.44
N GLY A 525 19.47 -22.14 3.79
CA GLY A 525 19.37 -22.08 2.34
C GLY A 525 18.30 -21.09 1.92
N ALA A 526 18.11 -20.99 0.61
CA ALA A 526 17.03 -20.22 0.04
C ALA A 526 16.24 -21.05 -0.97
N LEU A 527 14.92 -21.00 -0.87
CA LEU A 527 14.02 -21.48 -1.89
C LEU A 527 14.20 -20.60 -3.14
N ILE A 528 14.46 -21.21 -4.30
CA ILE A 528 14.67 -20.51 -5.58
C ILE A 528 13.64 -20.88 -6.65
N SER A 529 12.85 -21.94 -6.40
CA SER A 529 11.66 -22.32 -7.16
C SER A 529 10.68 -23.06 -6.25
N ASP A 530 9.58 -23.62 -6.78
CA ASP A 530 8.66 -24.42 -5.99
C ASP A 530 9.24 -25.76 -5.52
N GLN A 531 10.41 -26.18 -5.99
CA GLN A 531 10.99 -27.48 -5.66
C GLN A 531 12.51 -27.46 -5.45
N TRP A 532 13.18 -26.33 -5.68
CA TRP A 532 14.64 -26.23 -5.56
C TRP A 532 15.08 -25.25 -4.48
N VAL A 533 16.08 -25.68 -3.71
CA VAL A 533 16.76 -24.90 -2.67
C VAL A 533 18.22 -24.73 -3.04
N LEU A 534 18.72 -23.49 -2.93
CA LEU A 534 20.12 -23.13 -3.07
C LEU A 534 20.78 -23.00 -1.69
N THR A 535 21.98 -23.57 -1.54
CA THR A 535 22.75 -23.54 -0.28
C THR A 535 24.26 -23.73 -0.55
N ALA A 536 25.06 -23.79 0.51
CA ALA A 536 26.51 -24.03 0.45
C ALA A 536 26.82 -25.53 0.35
N ALA A 537 27.89 -25.88 -0.38
CA ALA A 537 28.35 -27.25 -0.55
C ALA A 537 28.99 -27.84 0.72
N HIS A 538 29.73 -27.03 1.47
CA HIS A 538 30.47 -27.49 2.65
C HIS A 538 29.54 -28.04 3.76
N CYS A 539 28.26 -27.67 3.73
CA CYS A 539 27.20 -28.21 4.60
C CYS A 539 26.99 -29.73 4.45
N PHE A 540 27.57 -30.35 3.42
CA PHE A 540 27.42 -31.78 3.13
C PHE A 540 28.74 -32.56 3.16
N ARG A 541 29.86 -31.94 3.60
CA ARG A 541 31.22 -32.51 3.57
C ARG A 541 31.39 -33.85 4.30
N HIS A 542 30.60 -34.13 5.33
CA HIS A 542 30.60 -35.40 6.08
C HIS A 542 29.21 -36.02 6.15
N ALA A 543 28.32 -35.61 5.26
CA ALA A 543 26.94 -36.04 5.34
C ALA A 543 26.77 -37.44 4.75
N GLU A 544 26.11 -38.32 5.50
CA GLU A 544 25.67 -39.64 5.05
C GLU A 544 24.69 -39.51 3.86
N ASN A 545 24.24 -40.64 3.30
CA ASN A 545 23.29 -40.71 2.17
C ASN A 545 22.22 -39.58 2.21
N SER A 546 22.03 -38.89 1.08
CA SER A 546 21.13 -37.74 0.92
C SER A 546 19.68 -38.02 1.34
N SER A 547 19.29 -39.30 1.39
CA SER A 547 18.01 -39.77 1.94
C SER A 547 17.77 -39.39 3.41
N LEU A 548 18.82 -39.11 4.18
CA LEU A 548 18.75 -38.71 5.59
C LEU A 548 18.68 -37.20 5.79
N TRP A 549 18.85 -36.40 4.74
CA TRP A 549 18.83 -34.94 4.84
C TRP A 549 17.40 -34.45 4.84
N ARG A 550 17.17 -33.34 5.56
CA ARG A 550 15.85 -32.75 5.73
C ARG A 550 15.94 -31.25 5.53
N VAL A 551 14.97 -30.71 4.79
CA VAL A 551 14.82 -29.27 4.57
C VAL A 551 13.50 -28.84 5.21
N THR A 552 13.57 -27.87 6.12
CA THR A 552 12.39 -27.25 6.73
C THR A 552 12.12 -25.93 6.02
N VAL A 553 10.93 -25.83 5.41
CA VAL A 553 10.43 -24.64 4.72
C VAL A 553 9.33 -24.02 5.57
N GLY A 554 9.14 -22.69 5.53
CA GLY A 554 8.05 -22.05 6.26
C GLY A 554 6.67 -22.61 5.89
N ASP A 555 5.75 -22.66 6.86
CA ASP A 555 4.38 -23.13 6.66
C ASP A 555 3.41 -22.26 7.48
N PRO A 556 2.33 -21.71 6.89
CA PRO A 556 1.38 -20.87 7.62
C PRO A 556 0.67 -21.58 8.79
N ASN A 557 0.61 -22.92 8.76
CA ASN A 557 -0.06 -23.72 9.78
C ASN A 557 0.90 -24.19 10.88
N SER A 558 2.20 -23.87 10.77
CA SER A 558 3.23 -24.33 11.71
C SER A 558 4.34 -23.30 11.84
N GLN A 559 4.50 -22.75 13.05
CA GLN A 559 5.63 -21.86 13.37
C GLN A 559 7.00 -22.54 13.20
N TRP A 560 7.04 -23.88 13.23
CA TRP A 560 8.25 -24.67 13.01
C TRP A 560 8.52 -24.97 11.53
N GLY A 561 7.60 -24.59 10.65
CA GLY A 561 7.63 -24.92 9.23
C GLY A 561 7.17 -26.35 8.93
N LYS A 562 7.32 -26.74 7.66
CA LYS A 562 7.05 -28.07 7.12
C LYS A 562 8.36 -28.70 6.63
N GLU A 563 8.55 -29.96 6.99
CA GLU A 563 9.73 -30.73 6.64
C GLU A 563 9.56 -31.46 5.30
N PHE A 564 10.60 -31.40 4.47
CA PHE A 564 10.68 -32.02 3.15
C PHE A 564 11.90 -32.94 3.08
N THR A 565 11.71 -34.07 2.39
CA THR A 565 12.81 -34.96 1.99
C THR A 565 13.42 -34.48 0.67
N ILE A 566 14.66 -34.90 0.43
CA ILE A 566 15.42 -34.53 -0.77
C ILE A 566 15.35 -35.67 -1.79
N GLU A 567 14.92 -35.35 -3.00
CA GLU A 567 14.92 -36.26 -4.16
C GLU A 567 16.33 -36.37 -4.76
N LYS A 568 17.00 -35.22 -4.93
CA LYS A 568 18.31 -35.12 -5.55
C LYS A 568 19.10 -33.97 -4.93
N ALA A 569 20.38 -34.22 -4.64
CA ALA A 569 21.33 -33.18 -4.29
C ALA A 569 22.36 -33.04 -5.43
N VAL A 570 22.66 -31.81 -5.81
CA VAL A 570 23.66 -31.46 -6.81
C VAL A 570 24.68 -30.56 -6.13
N ILE A 571 25.84 -31.11 -5.83
CA ILE A 571 26.98 -30.38 -5.28
C ILE A 571 27.91 -30.04 -6.45
N SER A 572 28.51 -28.85 -6.47
CA SER A 572 29.47 -28.48 -7.52
C SER A 572 30.61 -29.51 -7.60
N SER A 573 30.94 -29.97 -8.81
CA SER A 573 32.02 -30.94 -9.03
C SER A 573 33.40 -30.37 -8.70
N GLU A 574 33.54 -29.05 -8.80
CA GLU A 574 34.79 -28.33 -8.54
C GLU A 574 35.00 -28.04 -7.04
N PHE A 575 34.00 -28.32 -6.20
CA PHE A 575 34.09 -28.09 -4.77
C PHE A 575 34.94 -29.17 -4.08
N ASP A 576 36.13 -28.77 -3.63
CA ASP A 576 36.95 -29.58 -2.73
C ASP A 576 37.60 -28.70 -1.66
N VAL A 577 37.16 -28.89 -0.41
CA VAL A 577 37.66 -28.14 0.76
C VAL A 577 39.16 -28.34 0.98
N PHE A 578 39.73 -29.44 0.49
CA PHE A 578 41.14 -29.76 0.67
C PHE A 578 41.98 -29.58 -0.59
N ALA A 579 41.43 -29.00 -1.67
CA ALA A 579 42.11 -28.86 -2.96
C ALA A 579 43.51 -28.24 -2.85
N LYS A 580 43.68 -27.29 -1.92
CA LYS A 580 44.93 -26.54 -1.71
C LYS A 580 45.71 -26.98 -0.45
N LYS A 581 45.37 -28.13 0.13
CA LYS A 581 46.04 -28.63 1.35
C LYS A 581 47.56 -28.81 1.16
N ASN A 582 47.98 -29.24 -0.03
CA ASN A 582 49.40 -29.39 -0.38
C ASN A 582 50.16 -28.06 -0.46
N GLN A 583 49.45 -26.93 -0.58
CA GLN A 583 50.02 -25.58 -0.59
C GLN A 583 50.03 -24.95 0.83
N GLY A 584 49.61 -25.71 1.85
CA GLY A 584 49.51 -25.24 3.23
C GLY A 584 48.21 -24.50 3.56
N ILE A 585 47.22 -24.52 2.65
CA ILE A 585 45.88 -23.96 2.87
C ILE A 585 44.97 -25.08 3.36
N LEU A 586 44.60 -25.05 4.64
CA LEU A 586 43.87 -26.15 5.30
C LEU A 586 42.44 -26.33 4.78
N GLU A 587 41.77 -25.23 4.46
CA GLU A 587 40.42 -25.20 3.93
C GLU A 587 40.32 -24.20 2.77
N PHE A 588 39.74 -24.63 1.65
CA PHE A 588 39.52 -23.83 0.46
C PHE A 588 38.05 -23.92 0.05
N TYR A 589 37.36 -22.77 0.00
CA TYR A 589 35.91 -22.74 -0.20
C TYR A 589 35.52 -22.33 -1.64
N GLY A 590 36.40 -22.50 -2.62
CA GLY A 590 36.07 -22.27 -4.02
C GLY A 590 34.93 -23.19 -4.46
N ASP A 591 34.01 -22.67 -5.26
CA ASP A 591 32.84 -23.39 -5.75
C ASP A 591 31.91 -23.96 -4.66
N ASP A 592 31.86 -23.32 -3.48
CA ASP A 592 31.04 -23.71 -2.33
C ASP A 592 29.52 -23.49 -2.55
N ILE A 593 28.93 -24.24 -3.48
CA ILE A 593 27.54 -24.13 -3.89
C ILE A 593 26.90 -25.52 -4.07
N ALA A 594 25.65 -25.65 -3.64
CA ALA A 594 24.85 -26.85 -3.83
C ALA A 594 23.37 -26.53 -4.06
N LEU A 595 22.72 -27.38 -4.87
CA LEU A 595 21.29 -27.35 -5.16
C LEU A 595 20.62 -28.61 -4.61
N LEU A 596 19.49 -28.43 -3.92
CA LEU A 596 18.70 -29.52 -3.37
C LEU A 596 17.32 -29.51 -4.02
N LYS A 597 16.97 -30.60 -4.70
CA LYS A 597 15.63 -30.84 -5.24
C LYS A 597 14.79 -31.55 -4.19
N LEU A 598 13.70 -30.93 -3.77
CA LEU A 598 12.75 -31.48 -2.81
C LEU A 598 11.90 -32.57 -3.47
N ALA A 599 11.52 -33.60 -2.70
CA ALA A 599 10.70 -34.70 -3.20
C ALA A 599 9.25 -34.31 -3.53
N GLN A 600 8.78 -33.19 -2.99
CA GLN A 600 7.45 -32.65 -3.26
C GLN A 600 7.56 -31.16 -3.52
N LYS A 601 6.69 -30.65 -4.40
CA LYS A 601 6.55 -29.21 -4.62
C LYS A 601 6.05 -28.52 -3.35
N VAL A 602 6.71 -27.42 -3.01
CA VAL A 602 6.30 -26.48 -1.96
C VAL A 602 5.07 -25.72 -2.44
N LYS A 603 4.05 -25.65 -1.60
CA LYS A 603 2.85 -24.85 -1.85
C LYS A 603 3.15 -23.40 -1.46
N MET A 604 3.19 -22.51 -2.45
CA MET A 604 3.45 -21.08 -2.21
C MET A 604 2.45 -20.47 -1.23
N SER A 605 2.95 -19.63 -0.33
CA SER A 605 2.17 -18.96 0.73
C SER A 605 2.89 -17.71 1.25
N THR A 606 2.36 -17.04 2.28
CA THR A 606 3.10 -15.94 2.97
C THR A 606 4.41 -16.40 3.61
N HIS A 607 4.54 -17.68 3.95
CA HIS A 607 5.70 -18.22 4.68
C HIS A 607 6.69 -18.97 3.78
N ALA A 608 6.32 -19.22 2.51
CA ALA A 608 7.13 -20.01 1.57
C ALA A 608 7.04 -19.44 0.16
N ARG A 609 8.12 -18.80 -0.32
CA ARG A 609 8.24 -18.22 -1.68
C ARG A 609 9.68 -18.25 -2.17
N PRO A 610 9.92 -18.37 -3.48
CA PRO A 610 11.27 -18.29 -4.00
C PRO A 610 11.85 -16.88 -3.86
N ILE A 611 13.16 -16.75 -3.65
CA ILE A 611 13.89 -15.47 -3.81
C ILE A 611 14.25 -15.25 -5.28
N CYS A 612 14.39 -14.00 -5.74
CA CYS A 612 14.81 -13.74 -7.11
C CYS A 612 16.29 -14.05 -7.30
N LEU A 613 16.61 -14.89 -8.29
CA LEU A 613 17.97 -15.15 -8.74
C LEU A 613 18.39 -14.17 -9.86
N PRO A 614 19.59 -13.57 -9.79
CA PRO A 614 20.12 -12.72 -10.83
C PRO A 614 20.16 -13.38 -12.20
N CYS A 615 20.16 -12.56 -13.25
CA CYS A 615 20.23 -13.01 -14.63
C CYS A 615 19.08 -13.91 -15.09
N THR A 616 17.92 -13.80 -14.43
CA THR A 616 16.68 -14.46 -14.84
C THR A 616 15.65 -13.45 -15.32
N VAL A 617 14.74 -13.89 -16.19
CA VAL A 617 13.59 -13.09 -16.66
C VAL A 617 12.71 -12.65 -15.49
N ALA A 618 12.51 -13.53 -14.50
CA ALA A 618 11.75 -13.19 -13.30
C ALA A 618 12.40 -12.06 -12.49
N ALA A 619 13.73 -12.10 -12.30
CA ALA A 619 14.45 -11.00 -11.67
C ALA A 619 14.45 -9.72 -12.54
N ASN A 620 14.42 -9.85 -13.87
CA ASN A 620 14.35 -8.71 -14.79
C ASN A 620 13.02 -7.97 -14.65
N LEU A 621 11.92 -8.72 -14.56
CA LEU A 621 10.58 -8.20 -14.27
C LEU A 621 10.53 -7.56 -12.88
N ALA A 622 11.10 -8.22 -11.87
CA ALA A 622 11.19 -7.70 -10.51
C ALA A 622 12.00 -6.37 -10.43
N LEU A 623 13.05 -6.23 -11.23
CA LEU A 623 13.81 -4.99 -11.37
C LEU A 623 13.11 -3.97 -12.29
N ARG A 624 11.99 -4.33 -12.90
CA ARG A 624 11.25 -3.56 -13.92
C ARG A 624 12.18 -3.06 -15.04
N ARG A 625 12.97 -3.98 -15.58
CA ARG A 625 13.90 -3.73 -16.67
C ARG A 625 13.32 -4.16 -18.01
N PRO A 626 13.78 -3.58 -19.14
CA PRO A 626 13.34 -3.99 -20.47
C PRO A 626 13.62 -5.47 -20.74
N PRO A 627 12.78 -6.18 -21.54
CA PRO A 627 12.97 -7.59 -21.87
C PRO A 627 14.32 -7.90 -22.54
N GLY A 628 14.93 -6.92 -23.21
CA GLY A 628 16.25 -7.06 -23.86
C GLY A 628 17.46 -6.90 -22.93
N SER A 629 17.28 -6.88 -21.61
CA SER A 629 18.40 -6.76 -20.66
C SER A 629 19.24 -8.03 -20.61
N THR A 630 20.51 -7.87 -20.22
CA THR A 630 21.51 -8.93 -20.08
C THR A 630 21.84 -9.24 -18.62
N CYS A 631 22.56 -10.33 -18.36
CA CYS A 631 23.09 -10.66 -17.04
C CYS A 631 24.06 -9.58 -16.54
N ARG A 632 24.88 -9.01 -17.44
CA ARG A 632 25.76 -7.88 -17.12
C ARG A 632 25.01 -6.62 -16.69
N ASP A 633 23.85 -6.35 -17.27
CA ASP A 633 22.98 -5.26 -16.84
C ASP A 633 22.47 -5.47 -15.41
N HIS A 634 22.14 -6.72 -15.04
CA HIS A 634 21.75 -7.06 -13.68
C HIS A 634 22.91 -6.89 -12.69
N GLU A 635 24.12 -7.34 -13.05
CA GLU A 635 25.32 -7.17 -12.20
C GLU A 635 25.59 -5.69 -11.95
N SER A 636 25.50 -4.88 -13.00
CA SER A 636 25.73 -3.44 -12.93
C SER A 636 24.66 -2.68 -12.14
N GLU A 637 23.42 -3.17 -12.09
CA GLU A 637 22.32 -2.60 -11.30
C GLU A 637 22.39 -3.00 -9.82
N LEU A 638 22.57 -4.30 -9.57
CA LEU A 638 22.53 -4.88 -8.23
C LEU A 638 23.83 -4.59 -7.45
N LEU A 639 24.97 -4.60 -8.13
CA LEU A 639 26.30 -4.38 -7.56
C LEU A 639 26.92 -3.04 -8.00
N ASN A 640 26.11 -1.98 -8.00
CA ASN A 640 26.42 -0.69 -8.62
C ASN A 640 27.32 0.28 -7.81
N LYS A 641 27.71 -0.07 -6.59
CA LYS A 641 28.45 0.81 -5.66
C LYS A 641 29.63 0.07 -5.06
N LEU A 642 30.65 0.82 -4.61
CA LEU A 642 31.80 0.30 -3.86
C LEU A 642 31.40 -0.33 -2.52
N SER A 643 30.33 0.17 -1.90
CA SER A 643 29.73 -0.36 -0.68
C SER A 643 28.22 -0.48 -0.87
N ILE A 644 27.70 -1.71 -0.84
CA ILE A 644 26.30 -2.01 -1.13
C ILE A 644 25.61 -2.56 0.12
N PRO A 645 24.58 -1.88 0.66
CA PRO A 645 23.78 -2.42 1.74
C PRO A 645 23.10 -3.73 1.31
N ALA A 646 23.29 -4.77 2.11
CA ALA A 646 22.77 -6.11 1.90
C ALA A 646 22.38 -6.75 3.23
N HIS A 647 21.77 -7.93 3.14
CA HIS A 647 21.25 -8.63 4.30
C HIS A 647 21.50 -10.13 4.23
N PHE A 648 21.47 -10.77 5.40
CA PHE A 648 21.34 -12.21 5.56
C PHE A 648 20.40 -12.53 6.73
N VAL A 649 19.99 -13.79 6.84
CA VAL A 649 19.05 -14.24 7.89
C VAL A 649 19.79 -14.98 9.00
N ALA A 650 19.59 -14.54 10.24
CA ALA A 650 20.24 -15.11 11.41
C ALA A 650 19.61 -16.43 11.89
N LEU A 651 20.22 -17.07 12.89
CA LEU A 651 19.72 -18.34 13.46
C LEU A 651 18.32 -18.23 14.05
N ASN A 652 18.02 -17.10 14.71
CA ASN A 652 16.69 -16.77 15.24
C ASN A 652 15.71 -16.27 14.16
N GLY A 653 16.18 -16.16 12.92
CA GLY A 653 15.46 -15.71 11.74
C GLY A 653 15.52 -14.19 11.49
N ASP A 654 16.09 -13.39 12.40
CA ASP A 654 16.15 -11.95 12.20
C ASP A 654 16.95 -11.58 10.94
N LYS A 655 16.48 -10.54 10.24
CA LYS A 655 17.21 -9.94 9.12
C LYS A 655 18.33 -9.05 9.67
N LEU A 656 19.57 -9.38 9.35
CA LEU A 656 20.76 -8.64 9.77
C LEU A 656 21.38 -7.84 8.63
N ASN A 657 22.18 -6.83 8.97
CA ASN A 657 22.65 -5.83 8.02
C ASN A 657 24.14 -5.95 7.78
N ILE A 658 24.54 -5.95 6.51
CA ILE A 658 25.94 -5.95 6.07
C ILE A 658 26.14 -4.99 4.91
N ASN A 659 27.40 -4.68 4.61
CA ASN A 659 27.77 -3.91 3.43
C ASN A 659 28.72 -4.73 2.56
N LEU A 660 28.28 -5.10 1.37
CA LEU A 660 29.11 -5.79 0.38
C LEU A 660 30.11 -4.81 -0.22
N LYS A 661 31.38 -5.18 -0.17
CA LYS A 661 32.49 -4.40 -0.72
C LYS A 661 32.80 -4.85 -2.15
N THR A 662 32.91 -3.89 -3.06
CA THR A 662 33.23 -4.12 -4.48
C THR A 662 34.37 -3.21 -4.94
N GLY A 663 34.92 -3.44 -6.13
CA GLY A 663 35.97 -2.60 -6.70
C GLY A 663 37.21 -2.50 -5.81
N THR A 664 37.67 -1.28 -5.54
CA THR A 664 38.84 -1.04 -4.68
C THR A 664 38.59 -1.41 -3.22
N GLU A 665 37.37 -1.23 -2.70
CA GLU A 665 37.02 -1.61 -1.33
C GLU A 665 37.03 -3.13 -1.13
N TRP A 666 36.73 -3.91 -2.19
CA TRP A 666 36.83 -5.37 -2.12
C TRP A 666 38.28 -5.81 -1.86
N THR A 667 39.25 -5.23 -2.56
CA THR A 667 40.68 -5.53 -2.35
C THR A 667 41.09 -5.27 -0.90
N SER A 668 40.72 -4.12 -0.33
CA SER A 668 40.99 -3.83 1.08
C SER A 668 40.22 -4.73 2.05
N CYS A 669 39.04 -5.22 1.66
CA CYS A 669 38.23 -6.12 2.46
C CYS A 669 38.90 -7.50 2.62
N ILE A 670 39.42 -8.06 1.52
CA ILE A 670 40.06 -9.39 1.52
C ILE A 670 41.43 -9.39 2.21
N GLU A 671 42.15 -8.26 2.23
CA GLU A 671 43.50 -8.16 2.81
C GLU A 671 43.58 -8.61 4.28
N ALA A 672 42.48 -8.49 5.05
CA ALA A 672 42.42 -8.95 6.43
C ALA A 672 42.67 -10.47 6.58
N VAL A 673 42.46 -11.28 5.53
CA VAL A 673 42.77 -12.72 5.54
C VAL A 673 44.27 -12.97 5.78
N SER A 674 45.13 -12.11 5.23
CA SER A 674 46.59 -12.21 5.42
C SER A 674 47.03 -12.01 6.88
N GLN A 675 46.16 -11.39 7.69
CA GLN A 675 46.44 -11.11 9.09
C GLN A 675 46.06 -12.30 10.00
N ASP A 676 45.17 -13.21 9.55
CA ASP A 676 44.78 -14.40 10.31
C ASP A 676 45.77 -15.56 10.12
N LYS A 677 46.94 -15.42 10.76
CA LYS A 677 48.01 -16.44 10.75
C LYS A 677 47.64 -17.75 11.45
N ALA A 678 46.52 -17.79 12.18
CA ALA A 678 46.07 -19.02 12.85
C ALA A 678 45.43 -19.98 11.85
N ILE A 679 44.66 -19.46 10.89
CA ILE A 679 44.02 -20.25 9.84
C ILE A 679 44.94 -20.39 8.61
N PHE A 680 45.69 -19.32 8.29
CA PHE A 680 46.51 -19.24 7.09
C PHE A 680 47.98 -18.91 7.39
N PRO A 681 48.73 -19.83 8.04
CA PRO A 681 50.08 -19.54 8.55
C PRO A 681 51.12 -19.22 7.45
N ASN A 682 50.94 -19.77 6.23
CA ASN A 682 51.90 -19.70 5.12
C ASN A 682 51.37 -18.97 3.88
N LEU A 683 50.28 -18.21 4.00
CA LEU A 683 49.63 -17.57 2.85
C LEU A 683 50.46 -16.41 2.31
N LYS A 684 50.87 -16.49 1.04
CA LYS A 684 51.65 -15.45 0.34
C LYS A 684 50.77 -14.49 -0.46
N ASP A 685 49.73 -15.01 -1.11
CA ASP A 685 48.76 -14.23 -1.86
C ASP A 685 47.35 -14.57 -1.38
N VAL A 686 46.61 -13.56 -0.92
CA VAL A 686 45.23 -13.70 -0.46
C VAL A 686 44.32 -14.27 -1.55
N ARG A 687 44.60 -13.99 -2.82
CA ARG A 687 43.80 -14.46 -3.96
C ARG A 687 43.87 -15.97 -4.17
N GLU A 688 44.82 -16.65 -3.55
CA GLU A 688 44.84 -18.12 -3.53
C GLU A 688 43.69 -18.70 -2.69
N VAL A 689 43.18 -17.95 -1.71
CA VAL A 689 42.07 -18.38 -0.84
C VAL A 689 40.78 -17.66 -1.20
N VAL A 690 40.85 -16.34 -1.43
CA VAL A 690 39.70 -15.50 -1.80
C VAL A 690 39.76 -15.19 -3.29
N THR A 691 39.17 -16.06 -4.09
CA THR A 691 39.03 -15.88 -5.55
C THR A 691 37.99 -14.79 -5.88
N ASP A 692 37.86 -14.47 -7.16
CA ASP A 692 36.83 -13.57 -7.68
C ASP A 692 35.40 -14.12 -7.53
N GLN A 693 35.26 -15.40 -7.18
CA GLN A 693 33.99 -16.03 -6.82
C GLN A 693 33.41 -15.49 -5.50
N PHE A 694 34.16 -14.73 -4.69
CA PHE A 694 33.69 -14.24 -3.40
C PHE A 694 33.30 -12.76 -3.39
N LEU A 695 32.15 -12.46 -2.82
CA LEU A 695 31.81 -11.15 -2.26
C LEU A 695 32.39 -11.05 -0.84
N CYS A 696 32.71 -9.84 -0.39
CA CYS A 696 33.28 -9.60 0.94
C CYS A 696 32.43 -8.60 1.75
N SER A 697 32.22 -8.87 3.04
CA SER A 697 31.58 -7.98 4.01
C SER A 697 32.22 -8.09 5.40
N GLY A 698 31.58 -7.50 6.42
CA GLY A 698 32.02 -7.63 7.82
C GLY A 698 32.92 -6.48 8.27
N THR A 699 32.98 -5.40 7.49
CA THR A 699 33.75 -4.20 7.85
C THR A 699 32.97 -3.29 8.80
N GLY A 700 33.66 -2.57 9.69
CA GLY A 700 33.05 -1.53 10.49
C GLY A 700 32.02 -2.05 11.50
N LYS A 701 30.74 -1.74 11.28
CA LYS A 701 29.61 -2.09 12.16
C LYS A 701 28.72 -3.21 11.57
N ASP A 702 29.15 -3.85 10.49
CA ASP A 702 28.42 -4.95 9.87
C ASP A 702 28.21 -6.11 10.86
N ASP A 703 27.07 -6.79 10.74
CA ASP A 703 26.83 -8.06 11.41
C ASP A 703 27.64 -9.18 10.74
N ASN A 704 28.16 -10.14 11.52
CA ASN A 704 28.89 -11.29 11.00
C ASN A 704 28.03 -12.57 11.05
N PRO A 705 28.03 -13.44 10.02
CA PRO A 705 27.32 -14.70 10.07
C PRO A 705 27.93 -15.70 11.06
N CYS A 706 27.06 -16.49 11.67
CA CYS A 706 27.45 -17.64 12.47
C CYS A 706 27.62 -18.89 11.61
N LYS A 707 28.36 -19.87 12.11
CA LYS A 707 28.57 -21.14 11.39
C LYS A 707 27.28 -21.89 11.02
N GLY A 708 26.23 -21.76 11.83
CA GLY A 708 24.92 -22.36 11.51
C GLY A 708 24.05 -21.55 10.53
N GLU A 709 24.53 -20.39 10.10
CA GLU A 709 23.88 -19.49 9.12
C GLU A 709 24.46 -19.69 7.71
N SER A 710 25.56 -20.46 7.59
CA SER A 710 26.16 -20.87 6.33
C SER A 710 25.16 -21.52 5.38
N GLY A 711 25.33 -21.25 4.09
CA GLY A 711 24.41 -21.60 3.01
C GLY A 711 23.21 -20.66 2.87
N GLY A 712 22.93 -19.80 3.86
CA GLY A 712 21.85 -18.81 3.79
C GLY A 712 22.06 -17.78 2.67
N ALA A 713 20.96 -17.24 2.14
CA ALA A 713 21.03 -16.19 1.13
C ALA A 713 21.68 -14.91 1.67
N VAL A 714 22.56 -14.34 0.86
CA VAL A 714 22.95 -12.93 0.95
C VAL A 714 22.17 -12.17 -0.11
N PHE A 715 21.32 -11.25 0.33
CA PHE A 715 20.31 -10.66 -0.53
C PHE A 715 20.20 -9.14 -0.41
N LEU A 716 19.72 -8.54 -1.50
CA LEU A 716 19.47 -7.11 -1.64
C LEU A 716 17.97 -6.84 -1.72
N GLU A 717 17.56 -5.69 -1.22
CA GLU A 717 16.22 -5.15 -1.42
C GLU A 717 16.27 -4.04 -2.48
N ARG A 718 15.50 -4.19 -3.57
CA ARG A 718 15.36 -3.19 -4.64
C ARG A 718 13.92 -3.18 -5.14
N ARG A 719 13.31 -2.01 -5.28
CA ARG A 719 11.94 -1.85 -5.81
C ARG A 719 10.92 -2.76 -5.10
N HIS A 720 11.05 -2.85 -3.77
CA HIS A 720 10.29 -3.74 -2.89
C HIS A 720 10.33 -5.24 -3.23
N ARG A 721 11.39 -5.67 -3.94
CA ARG A 721 11.69 -7.07 -4.25
C ARG A 721 13.05 -7.47 -3.68
N PHE A 722 13.21 -8.76 -3.39
CA PHE A 722 14.40 -9.34 -2.78
C PHE A 722 15.18 -10.20 -3.77
N PHE A 723 16.48 -9.94 -3.88
CA PHE A 723 17.38 -10.57 -4.86
C PHE A 723 18.55 -11.23 -4.14
N GLN A 724 18.73 -12.54 -4.32
CA GLN A 724 19.88 -13.24 -3.78
C GLN A 724 21.09 -12.98 -4.69
N VAL A 725 22.09 -12.23 -4.20
CA VAL A 725 23.32 -11.97 -4.96
C VAL A 725 24.47 -12.89 -4.54
N GLY A 726 24.34 -13.51 -3.37
CA GLY A 726 25.29 -14.49 -2.89
C GLY A 726 24.70 -15.49 -1.90
N LEU A 727 25.55 -16.35 -1.38
CA LEU A 727 25.25 -17.22 -0.24
C LEU A 727 26.39 -17.18 0.76
N VAL A 728 26.05 -17.25 2.04
CA VAL A 728 27.01 -17.25 3.15
C VAL A 728 27.88 -18.50 3.05
N SER A 729 29.19 -18.32 2.92
CA SER A 729 30.14 -19.43 2.82
C SER A 729 30.97 -19.55 4.10
N TRP A 730 31.93 -18.65 4.32
CA TRP A 730 32.86 -18.71 5.44
C TRP A 730 33.25 -17.31 5.94
N GLY A 731 33.91 -17.24 7.11
CA GLY A 731 34.37 -15.98 7.68
C GLY A 731 35.51 -16.17 8.68
N LEU A 732 36.21 -15.08 9.00
CA LEU A 732 37.36 -15.09 9.90
C LEU A 732 36.96 -15.18 11.39
N TYR A 733 35.71 -14.85 11.72
CA TYR A 733 35.22 -14.79 13.09
C TYR A 733 33.79 -15.32 13.19
N ASN A 734 33.55 -16.23 14.14
CA ASN A 734 32.20 -16.71 14.45
C ASN A 734 31.66 -15.99 15.70
N PRO A 735 30.63 -15.14 15.58
CA PRO A 735 30.09 -14.41 16.72
C PRO A 735 29.21 -15.26 17.65
N CYS A 736 28.80 -16.46 17.25
CA CYS A 736 27.89 -17.29 18.05
C CYS A 736 28.63 -18.13 19.11
N SER A 737 28.18 -18.00 20.36
CA SER A 737 28.67 -18.82 21.49
C SER A 737 28.24 -20.29 21.38
N LYS A 738 29.07 -21.21 21.90
CA LYS A 738 28.71 -22.63 22.06
C LYS A 738 27.59 -22.86 23.09
N SER A 739 27.42 -21.96 24.06
CA SER A 739 26.44 -22.11 25.16
C SER A 739 25.04 -21.55 24.84
N ASN A 740 24.96 -20.42 24.13
CA ASN A 740 23.71 -19.85 23.63
C ASN A 740 23.95 -19.31 22.22
N LYS A 741 23.46 -20.05 21.22
CA LYS A 741 23.65 -19.74 19.80
C LYS A 741 22.95 -18.46 19.35
N ASN A 742 22.01 -17.90 20.13
CA ASN A 742 21.34 -16.64 19.81
C ASN A 742 22.07 -15.42 20.38
N SER A 743 23.07 -15.62 21.26
CA SER A 743 23.87 -14.54 21.82
C SER A 743 25.09 -14.28 20.94
N ARG A 744 25.10 -13.15 20.24
CA ARG A 744 26.19 -12.70 19.36
C ARG A 744 27.26 -11.93 20.16
N GLN A 745 28.52 -12.34 20.03
CA GLN A 745 29.67 -11.74 20.70
C GLN A 745 30.46 -10.85 19.73
N ARG A 746 30.97 -9.73 20.23
CA ARG A 746 31.87 -8.86 19.44
C ARG A 746 33.24 -9.52 19.25
N PRO A 747 33.92 -9.25 18.12
CA PRO A 747 35.25 -9.78 17.88
C PRO A 747 36.23 -9.32 18.99
N PRO A 748 37.18 -10.19 19.39
CA PRO A 748 38.24 -9.83 20.32
C PRO A 748 39.07 -8.63 19.82
N LYS A 749 39.65 -7.85 20.74
CA LYS A 749 40.56 -6.74 20.37
C LYS A 749 41.70 -7.26 19.50
N GLY A 750 41.90 -6.64 18.34
CA GLY A 750 42.95 -7.00 17.37
C GLY A 750 42.54 -8.04 16.32
N LYS A 751 41.33 -8.59 16.39
CA LYS A 751 40.78 -9.46 15.34
C LYS A 751 39.80 -8.67 14.46
N GLU A 752 40.11 -8.57 13.17
CA GLU A 752 39.20 -7.96 12.20
C GLU A 752 38.29 -9.02 11.60
N PRO A 753 36.97 -9.00 11.88
CA PRO A 753 36.06 -9.94 11.26
C PRO A 753 35.89 -9.61 9.78
N ARG A 754 35.84 -10.64 8.93
CA ARG A 754 35.45 -10.57 7.53
C ARG A 754 34.68 -11.80 7.18
N ASP A 755 33.70 -11.63 6.30
CA ASP A 755 32.82 -12.69 5.83
C ASP A 755 32.84 -12.74 4.31
N PHE A 756 32.93 -13.95 3.78
CA PHE A 756 33.05 -14.23 2.35
C PHE A 756 31.85 -15.04 1.89
N HIS A 757 31.25 -14.56 0.80
CA HIS A 757 30.01 -15.10 0.27
C HIS A 757 30.20 -15.47 -1.18
N ILE A 758 29.72 -16.63 -1.62
CA ILE A 758 29.81 -17.00 -3.03
C ILE A 758 28.96 -16.04 -3.87
N ASN A 759 29.55 -15.49 -4.93
CA ASN A 759 28.94 -14.55 -5.87
C ASN A 759 28.17 -15.30 -6.97
N LEU A 760 26.85 -15.16 -6.99
CA LEU A 760 26.01 -15.88 -7.97
C LEU A 760 26.19 -15.38 -9.41
N PHE A 761 26.78 -14.20 -9.64
CA PHE A 761 27.16 -13.75 -10.99
C PHE A 761 28.35 -14.54 -11.56
N ARG A 762 29.23 -15.05 -10.70
CA ARG A 762 30.43 -15.80 -11.11
C ARG A 762 30.13 -17.28 -11.38
N LEU A 763 29.04 -17.80 -10.80
CA LEU A 763 28.61 -19.19 -10.97
C LEU A 763 27.42 -19.37 -11.94
N GLN A 764 27.17 -18.38 -12.79
CA GLN A 764 26.10 -18.43 -13.79
C GLN A 764 26.15 -19.65 -14.72
N PRO A 765 27.32 -20.11 -15.23
CA PRO A 765 27.37 -21.30 -16.08
C PRO A 765 26.82 -22.54 -15.35
N TRP A 766 27.26 -22.76 -14.11
CA TRP A 766 26.81 -23.90 -13.29
C TRP A 766 25.33 -23.80 -12.93
N LEU A 767 24.85 -22.61 -12.56
CA LEU A 767 23.42 -22.39 -12.25
C LEU A 767 22.54 -22.67 -13.47
N ARG A 768 22.92 -22.18 -14.65
CA ARG A 768 22.17 -22.38 -15.90
C ARG A 768 22.09 -23.85 -16.28
N GLN A 769 23.22 -24.55 -16.24
CA GLN A 769 23.28 -25.99 -16.55
C GLN A 769 22.27 -26.82 -15.74
N HIS A 770 21.97 -26.43 -14.50
CA HIS A 770 21.11 -27.21 -13.60
C HIS A 770 19.69 -26.65 -13.46
N LEU A 771 19.45 -25.42 -13.91
CA LEU A 771 18.19 -24.70 -13.69
C LEU A 771 17.56 -24.16 -14.98
N GLU A 772 18.15 -24.38 -16.17
CA GLU A 772 17.59 -23.86 -17.44
C GLU A 772 16.16 -24.33 -17.72
N ASP A 773 15.82 -25.56 -17.35
CA ASP A 773 14.46 -26.12 -17.46
C ASP A 773 13.49 -25.63 -16.36
N ILE A 774 14.01 -24.91 -15.37
CA ILE A 774 13.28 -24.48 -14.17
C ILE A 774 13.08 -22.96 -14.16
N LEU A 775 14.10 -22.21 -14.56
CA LEU A 775 14.14 -20.75 -14.58
C LEU A 775 14.57 -20.25 -15.96
N ASN A 776 13.88 -19.25 -16.46
CA ASN A 776 14.25 -18.60 -17.71
C ASN A 776 15.40 -17.62 -17.47
N PHE A 777 16.58 -17.91 -18.00
CA PHE A 777 17.75 -17.05 -17.88
C PHE A 777 17.84 -16.02 -19.03
N LEU A 778 18.38 -14.84 -18.73
CA LEU A 778 18.72 -13.80 -19.70
C LEU A 778 19.99 -14.17 -20.48
N PRO A 779 20.26 -13.54 -21.63
CA PRO A 779 21.60 -13.54 -22.23
C PRO A 779 22.67 -13.08 -21.21
N LEU A 780 23.88 -13.63 -21.30
CA LEU A 780 25.01 -13.26 -20.43
C LEU A 780 25.46 -11.81 -20.65
#